data_AF-A0A350VWZ6-F1
#
_entry.id   AF-A0A350VWZ6-F1
#
_cell.length_a   1.000
_cell.length_b   1.000
_cell.length_c   1.000
_cell.angle_alpha   90.00
_cell.angle_beta   90.00
_cell.angle_gamma   90.00
#
_symmetry.space_group_name_H-M   'P 1'
#
loop_
_entity.id
_entity.type
_entity.pdbx_description
1 polymer ?
#
loop_
_entity_poly.entity_id
_entity_poly.type
_entity_poly.pdbx_seq_one_letter_code
_entity_poly.pdbx_strand_id
1 'polypeptide(L)'
;MKRILSFMLIMTITLSSILSLGGCSSKKQSTLSLGEWLVMLNSSFGMDSYNSDTPYFDNVSESNIYFDAVQIAVEWDVIDTTQKIDVNKALTWCDALMTLVNASVFRAYTMTSEEKLDYALANFDCKIDKKKVNNIIEPYDAVALLTQVQQKWTNRTYDTPIEEVKFADSVKELTDVTDYKIENNTVVLRKEEAGDIAAGDVYVINGEDGLQAFKAEKVTEQDGNIYIENSDEDLFITDVVENMLVQETIIPDESNMALYDVYGNRIGGNELSALDYKASDTGARLASAMGNVGTINALSLPRDTTKFQYDDYEIELGYKFDDGLNVSAKISDKSTNFTYSFDISDIKATPEVDISFFKIKSASLKLDYKTNSTFTVDPPSTDIVDLVAAPYNNGNGKGLTNILKSTVKKSSSKGAKTIKIGSLQLNGADPVRVCIDISIKVSVDGKLTLVLSTVNTKGVEYKNGNIRFINEETRDRNISVEAKIESTMSVGMGLYCVGLKKRLIGADIIFGVGAKASGKVNLVDPENHLIEMVKDDEYTTNADAALLQKVITTTAEIISDIAKSQGGSYTAGDNEVQLHLEMCADIIGYGILKIELGNDSQICKLFGISGKSYTFLEENNSTFYHAHIEDFKFAEGFANAVWGSDARKLDLCTKKFKPFDEADEEESETAEDESIQSDDGTIIEGKYISLSQLGVSLSQGEQYTVGIETLPEGYSIADVKYSVQDTSVATVNSNGLVTAIAEGSTMLVVYIEGTEYKAYQAIMIINPDTVTMSPLM
;
A
#
# COMPACT_ATOMS: atom_id res chain seq x y z
N MET A 1 8.71 20.42 -4.29
CA MET A 1 9.66 21.08 -3.35
C MET A 1 9.04 21.63 -2.06
N LYS A 2 7.90 22.36 -2.05
CA LYS A 2 7.33 22.93 -0.81
C LYS A 2 6.76 21.90 0.21
N ARG A 3 6.27 20.74 -0.24
CA ARG A 3 5.71 19.68 0.64
C ARG A 3 6.77 18.74 1.23
N ILE A 4 7.91 18.55 0.54
CA ILE A 4 9.04 17.72 0.99
C ILE A 4 9.73 18.38 2.21
N LEU A 5 9.80 19.70 2.24
CA LEU A 5 10.32 20.43 3.40
C LEU A 5 9.40 20.37 4.63
N SER A 6 8.08 20.23 4.45
CA SER A 6 7.13 20.24 5.56
C SER A 6 7.21 18.97 6.43
N PHE A 7 7.48 17.81 5.81
CA PHE A 7 7.69 16.55 6.53
C PHE A 7 9.08 16.47 7.21
N MET A 8 10.14 17.01 6.59
CA MET A 8 11.45 17.13 7.25
C MET A 8 11.49 18.21 8.34
N LEU A 9 10.59 19.19 8.33
CA LEU A 9 10.51 20.23 9.37
C LEU A 9 10.04 19.66 10.71
N ILE A 10 9.12 18.68 10.70
CA ILE A 10 8.70 17.94 11.91
C ILE A 10 9.90 17.22 12.55
N MET A 11 10.82 16.73 11.72
CA MET A 11 12.05 16.04 12.16
C MET A 11 13.11 16.98 12.76
N THR A 12 13.09 18.29 12.43
CA THR A 12 14.12 19.26 12.87
C THR A 12 13.70 20.14 14.05
N ILE A 13 12.39 20.26 14.34
CA ILE A 13 11.92 20.97 15.53
C ILE A 13 11.94 19.99 16.72
N THR A 14 13.13 19.79 17.28
CA THR A 14 13.24 19.25 18.63
C THR A 14 12.41 20.14 19.56
N LEU A 15 11.35 19.61 20.17
CA LEU A 15 10.55 20.15 21.26
C LEU A 15 11.04 21.51 21.82
N SER A 16 10.79 22.60 21.11
CA SER A 16 11.12 23.96 21.56
C SER A 16 9.83 24.70 21.81
N SER A 17 9.11 24.23 22.81
CA SER A 17 8.05 24.98 23.48
C SER A 17 7.97 24.61 24.96
N ILE A 18 9.13 24.51 25.63
CA ILE A 18 9.21 24.89 27.04
C ILE A 18 9.33 26.42 27.10
N LEU A 19 8.21 27.09 26.82
CA LEU A 19 7.94 28.43 27.33
C LEU A 19 6.48 28.48 27.77
N SER A 20 6.23 27.83 28.91
CA SER A 20 5.14 28.20 29.79
C SER A 20 5.36 29.65 30.25
N LEU A 21 4.80 30.62 29.52
CA LEU A 21 4.51 31.93 30.09
C LEU A 21 3.02 31.95 30.46
N GLY A 22 2.80 32.13 31.76
CA GLY A 22 1.56 31.81 32.44
C GLY A 22 0.37 32.67 32.00
N GLY A 23 -0.74 31.97 31.81
CA GLY A 23 -2.08 32.50 31.94
C GLY A 23 -2.89 31.52 32.77
N CYS A 24 -3.03 31.78 34.06
CA CYS A 24 -4.00 31.07 34.91
C CYS A 24 -5.41 31.28 34.37
N SER A 25 -5.87 30.36 33.53
CA SER A 25 -7.29 30.05 33.39
C SER A 25 -7.42 28.56 33.58
N SER A 26 -8.23 28.14 34.54
CA SER A 26 -8.59 26.75 34.78
C SER A 26 -9.44 26.24 33.62
N LYS A 27 -8.84 26.02 32.44
CA LYS A 27 -9.44 25.18 31.41
C LYS A 27 -9.38 23.76 31.95
N LYS A 28 -10.54 23.11 32.06
CA LYS A 28 -10.66 21.70 32.45
C LYS A 28 -9.94 20.90 31.37
N GLN A 29 -8.69 20.55 31.64
CA GLN A 29 -7.80 19.90 30.68
C GLN A 29 -8.32 18.48 30.47
N SER A 30 -8.81 18.18 29.26
CA SER A 30 -9.20 16.82 28.90
C SER A 30 -7.95 15.96 28.92
N THR A 31 -7.88 14.98 29.83
CA THR A 31 -6.78 14.03 29.91
C THR A 31 -7.03 12.86 28.99
N LEU A 32 -5.97 12.30 28.39
CA LEU A 32 -6.03 11.03 27.67
C LEU A 32 -6.01 9.88 28.69
N SER A 33 -6.90 8.90 28.55
CA SER A 33 -6.89 7.68 29.36
C SER A 33 -5.94 6.62 28.82
N LEU A 34 -5.59 5.62 29.63
CA LEU A 34 -4.80 4.46 29.16
C LEU A 34 -5.53 3.69 28.05
N GLY A 35 -6.85 3.52 28.13
CA GLY A 35 -7.64 2.82 27.12
C GLY A 35 -7.60 3.53 25.77
N GLU A 36 -7.85 4.85 25.76
CA GLU A 36 -7.75 5.68 24.54
C GLU A 36 -6.34 5.63 23.95
N TRP A 37 -5.31 5.66 24.80
CA TRP A 37 -3.92 5.52 24.37
C TRP A 37 -3.62 4.18 23.70
N LEU A 38 -4.10 3.07 24.27
CA LEU A 38 -3.89 1.74 23.68
C LEU A 38 -4.58 1.64 22.32
N VAL A 39 -5.78 2.21 22.14
CA VAL A 39 -6.45 2.28 20.83
C VAL A 39 -5.57 3.01 19.82
N MET A 40 -5.07 4.20 20.18
CA MET A 40 -4.21 5.00 19.30
C MET A 40 -2.90 4.29 18.97
N LEU A 41 -2.25 3.72 19.97
CA LEU A 41 -0.99 3.01 19.83
C LEU A 41 -1.16 1.77 18.93
N ASN A 42 -2.19 0.96 19.17
CA ASN A 42 -2.49 -0.21 18.36
C ASN A 42 -2.71 0.17 16.90
N SER A 43 -3.56 1.18 16.65
CA SER A 43 -3.80 1.70 15.31
C SER A 43 -2.53 2.23 14.64
N SER A 44 -1.69 3.00 15.35
CA SER A 44 -0.48 3.62 14.78
C SER A 44 0.57 2.61 14.36
N PHE A 45 0.66 1.51 15.11
CA PHE A 45 1.58 0.41 14.85
C PHE A 45 0.94 -0.70 14.03
N GLY A 46 -0.27 -0.50 13.48
CA GLY A 46 -0.96 -1.50 12.65
C GLY A 46 -1.25 -2.82 13.38
N MET A 47 -1.42 -2.78 14.70
CA MET A 47 -1.78 -3.94 15.51
C MET A 47 -3.31 -4.00 15.61
N ASP A 48 -3.92 -4.88 14.82
CA ASP A 48 -5.37 -4.90 14.58
C ASP A 48 -6.04 -6.22 15.01
N SER A 49 -5.25 -7.18 15.48
CA SER A 49 -5.70 -8.56 15.70
C SER A 49 -5.16 -9.16 16.99
N TYR A 50 -5.99 -10.04 17.54
CA TYR A 50 -5.75 -10.88 18.72
C TYR A 50 -6.46 -12.23 18.49
N ASN A 51 -6.05 -13.27 19.20
CA ASN A 51 -6.49 -14.66 18.99
C ASN A 51 -7.40 -15.18 20.11
N SER A 52 -7.30 -14.61 21.31
CA SER A 52 -8.08 -15.04 22.47
C SER A 52 -9.22 -14.05 22.75
N ASP A 53 -10.46 -14.53 22.65
CA ASP A 53 -11.63 -13.78 23.16
C ASP A 53 -11.79 -13.90 24.69
N THR A 54 -10.96 -14.70 25.37
CA THR A 54 -10.98 -14.77 26.83
C THR A 54 -10.29 -13.52 27.41
N PRO A 55 -10.95 -12.75 28.30
CA PRO A 55 -10.35 -11.58 28.93
C PRO A 55 -9.06 -11.91 29.67
N TYR A 56 -7.99 -11.16 29.38
CA TYR A 56 -6.72 -11.28 30.12
C TYR A 56 -6.76 -10.60 31.50
N PHE A 57 -7.71 -9.67 31.72
CA PHE A 57 -7.88 -8.96 32.98
C PHE A 57 -9.35 -8.97 33.43
N ASP A 58 -9.59 -9.39 34.67
CA ASP A 58 -10.95 -9.50 35.23
C ASP A 58 -11.75 -8.18 35.20
N ASN A 59 -11.07 -7.03 35.22
CA ASN A 59 -11.69 -5.70 35.21
C ASN A 59 -11.93 -5.13 33.80
N VAL A 60 -11.57 -5.87 32.75
CA VAL A 60 -11.82 -5.51 31.35
C VAL A 60 -12.56 -6.67 30.68
N SER A 61 -13.87 -6.74 30.89
CA SER A 61 -14.74 -7.73 30.26
C SER A 61 -14.97 -7.44 28.77
N GLU A 62 -15.51 -8.41 28.03
CA GLU A 62 -15.88 -8.28 26.60
C GLU A 62 -16.81 -7.09 26.31
N SER A 63 -17.61 -6.65 27.28
CA SER A 63 -18.50 -5.49 27.15
C SER A 63 -17.80 -4.14 27.35
N ASN A 64 -16.52 -4.13 27.73
CA ASN A 64 -15.75 -2.90 27.89
C ASN A 64 -15.31 -2.40 26.51
N ILE A 65 -15.48 -1.11 26.22
CA ILE A 65 -15.13 -0.54 24.92
C ILE A 65 -13.63 -0.69 24.56
N TYR A 66 -12.76 -0.83 25.57
CA TYR A 66 -11.32 -1.03 25.38
C TYR A 66 -10.91 -2.51 25.44
N PHE A 67 -11.86 -3.44 25.47
CA PHE A 67 -11.58 -4.87 25.52
C PHE A 67 -10.60 -5.29 24.42
N ASP A 68 -10.92 -4.99 23.16
CA ASP A 68 -10.07 -5.36 22.03
C ASP A 68 -8.70 -4.70 22.09
N ALA A 69 -8.65 -3.40 22.45
CA ALA A 69 -7.40 -2.69 22.59
C ALA A 69 -6.46 -3.33 23.63
N VAL A 70 -7.04 -3.84 24.72
CA VAL A 70 -6.31 -4.56 25.78
C VAL A 70 -5.90 -5.96 25.32
N GLN A 71 -6.77 -6.72 24.66
CA GLN A 71 -6.43 -8.05 24.13
C GLN A 71 -5.26 -7.96 23.13
N ILE A 72 -5.35 -7.02 22.18
CA ILE A 72 -4.27 -6.73 21.21
C ILE A 72 -2.99 -6.35 21.97
N ALA A 73 -3.06 -5.41 22.91
CA ALA A 73 -1.87 -4.95 23.63
C ALA A 73 -1.20 -6.07 24.44
N VAL A 74 -1.95 -7.02 25.00
CA VAL A 74 -1.38 -8.19 25.69
C VAL A 74 -0.71 -9.13 24.69
N GLU A 75 -1.41 -9.52 23.63
CA GLU A 75 -0.89 -10.53 22.68
C GLU A 75 0.31 -10.02 21.86
N TRP A 76 0.45 -8.71 21.73
CA TRP A 76 1.61 -8.05 21.12
C TRP A 76 2.74 -7.72 22.13
N ASP A 77 2.65 -8.19 23.37
CA ASP A 77 3.58 -7.91 24.49
C ASP A 77 3.74 -6.40 24.80
N VAL A 78 2.75 -5.58 24.47
CA VAL A 78 2.72 -4.14 24.82
C VAL A 78 2.45 -3.95 26.31
N ILE A 79 1.59 -4.78 26.89
CA ILE A 79 1.27 -4.80 28.32
C ILE A 79 1.39 -6.21 28.90
N ASP A 80 1.83 -6.29 30.15
CA ASP A 80 2.11 -7.55 30.86
C ASP A 80 0.94 -7.93 31.79
N THR A 81 0.48 -9.18 31.69
CA THR A 81 -0.64 -9.73 32.49
C THR A 81 -0.35 -9.82 33.99
N THR A 82 0.92 -9.71 34.41
CA THR A 82 1.31 -9.66 35.83
C THR A 82 1.02 -8.31 36.48
N GLN A 83 0.75 -7.27 35.69
CA GLN A 83 0.48 -5.92 36.18
C GLN A 83 -1.02 -5.67 36.33
N LYS A 84 -1.41 -4.84 37.30
CA LYS A 84 -2.80 -4.35 37.36
C LYS A 84 -2.97 -3.22 36.36
N ILE A 85 -4.03 -3.30 35.55
CA ILE A 85 -4.39 -2.24 34.62
C ILE A 85 -5.67 -1.53 35.06
N ASP A 86 -5.75 -0.23 34.80
CA ASP A 86 -6.97 0.57 34.87
C ASP A 86 -7.05 1.37 33.59
N VAL A 87 -7.91 0.94 32.67
CA VAL A 87 -8.07 1.56 31.34
C VAL A 87 -8.60 2.99 31.42
N ASN A 88 -9.26 3.37 32.52
CA ASN A 88 -9.84 4.70 32.69
C ASN A 88 -8.91 5.69 33.40
N LYS A 89 -7.74 5.24 33.90
CA LYS A 89 -6.77 6.12 34.53
C LYS A 89 -6.22 7.12 33.50
N ALA A 90 -5.90 8.33 33.97
CA ALA A 90 -5.16 9.30 33.15
C ALA A 90 -3.77 8.74 32.78
N LEU A 91 -3.39 8.89 31.51
CA LEU A 91 -2.12 8.44 30.97
C LEU A 91 -0.96 9.21 31.58
N THR A 92 0.10 8.52 32.01
CA THR A 92 1.36 9.13 32.43
C THR A 92 2.44 9.02 31.35
N TRP A 93 3.48 9.85 31.45
CA TRP A 93 4.66 9.72 30.59
C TRP A 93 5.29 8.31 30.67
N CYS A 94 5.31 7.70 31.85
CA CYS A 94 5.84 6.35 32.08
C CYS A 94 5.00 5.31 31.32
N ASP A 95 3.67 5.39 31.42
CA ASP A 95 2.78 4.51 30.66
C ASP A 95 3.04 4.60 29.15
N ALA A 96 3.11 5.83 28.62
CA ALA A 96 3.37 6.07 27.20
C ALA A 96 4.74 5.55 26.76
N LEU A 97 5.82 5.91 27.47
CA LEU A 97 7.18 5.52 27.13
C LEU A 97 7.36 3.99 27.17
N MET A 98 6.85 3.33 28.21
CA MET A 98 7.00 1.89 28.38
C MET A 98 6.24 1.11 27.30
N THR A 99 5.01 1.51 27.01
CA THR A 99 4.20 0.87 25.97
C THR A 99 4.77 1.13 24.57
N LEU A 100 5.34 2.31 24.30
CA LEU A 100 6.04 2.60 23.05
C LEU A 100 7.28 1.75 22.86
N VAL A 101 8.12 1.58 23.89
CA VAL A 101 9.27 0.66 23.81
C VAL A 101 8.82 -0.75 23.47
N ASN A 102 7.78 -1.23 24.13
CA ASN A 102 7.27 -2.58 23.88
C ASN A 102 6.70 -2.76 22.46
N ALA A 103 6.06 -1.72 21.92
CA ALA A 103 5.49 -1.73 20.58
C ALA A 103 6.54 -1.58 19.46
N SER A 104 7.61 -0.82 19.72
CA SER A 104 8.61 -0.43 18.71
C SER A 104 9.91 -1.23 18.75
N VAL A 105 10.18 -2.01 19.81
CA VAL A 105 11.44 -2.75 19.98
C VAL A 105 11.16 -4.25 20.17
N PHE A 106 11.73 -5.07 19.29
CA PHE A 106 11.51 -6.53 19.29
C PHE A 106 11.86 -7.22 20.61
N ARG A 107 12.94 -6.81 21.25
CA ARG A 107 13.44 -7.45 22.49
C ARG A 107 13.00 -6.76 23.77
N ALA A 108 12.05 -5.83 23.70
CA ALA A 108 11.57 -5.12 24.88
C ALA A 108 11.18 -6.09 26.01
N TYR A 109 10.55 -7.23 25.71
CA TYR A 109 10.13 -8.21 26.73
C TYR A 109 11.27 -8.81 27.55
N THR A 110 12.51 -8.81 27.02
CA THR A 110 13.71 -9.26 27.76
C THR A 110 14.35 -8.16 28.61
N MET A 111 14.01 -6.90 28.37
CA MET A 111 14.53 -5.76 29.11
C MET A 111 13.78 -5.58 30.43
N THR A 112 14.50 -5.26 31.49
CA THR A 112 13.93 -4.82 32.76
C THR A 112 13.18 -3.48 32.57
N SER A 113 12.28 -3.15 33.50
CA SER A 113 11.55 -1.87 33.42
C SER A 113 12.46 -0.64 33.45
N GLU A 114 13.59 -0.73 34.15
CA GLU A 114 14.58 0.35 34.19
C GLU A 114 15.31 0.50 32.85
N GLU A 115 15.73 -0.61 32.24
CA GLU A 115 16.37 -0.59 30.91
C GLU A 115 15.43 -0.05 29.83
N LYS A 116 14.13 -0.42 29.88
CA LYS A 116 13.12 0.13 28.95
C LYS A 116 12.99 1.64 29.09
N LEU A 117 12.88 2.12 30.33
CA LEU A 117 12.75 3.55 30.59
C LEU A 117 14.00 4.32 30.14
N ASP A 118 15.19 3.79 30.42
CA ASP A 118 16.45 4.41 30.00
C ASP A 118 16.58 4.43 28.47
N TYR A 119 16.19 3.34 27.80
CA TYR A 119 16.11 3.31 26.34
C TYR A 119 15.14 4.36 25.80
N ALA A 120 13.93 4.46 26.37
CA ALA A 120 12.91 5.40 25.92
C ALA A 120 13.39 6.85 26.04
N LEU A 121 13.97 7.21 27.18
CA LEU A 121 14.52 8.54 27.45
C LEU A 121 15.72 8.86 26.55
N ALA A 122 16.51 7.87 26.14
CA ALA A 122 17.63 8.07 25.23
C ALA A 122 17.19 8.22 23.76
N ASN A 123 16.14 7.50 23.34
CA ASN A 123 15.84 7.31 21.91
C ASN A 123 14.56 7.99 21.41
N PHE A 124 13.59 8.28 22.28
CA PHE A 124 12.32 8.89 21.89
C PHE A 124 12.38 10.41 22.05
N ASP A 125 12.53 10.91 23.28
CA ASP A 125 12.79 12.33 23.55
C ASP A 125 13.66 12.52 24.80
N CYS A 126 14.91 12.95 24.59
CA CYS A 126 15.89 13.18 25.66
C CYS A 126 15.61 14.41 26.53
N LYS A 127 14.60 15.21 26.20
CA LYS A 127 14.17 16.38 27.00
C LYS A 127 13.22 16.00 28.13
N ILE A 128 12.72 14.76 28.15
CA ILE A 128 11.84 14.26 29.22
C ILE A 128 12.67 14.12 30.51
N ASP A 129 12.24 14.83 31.56
CA ASP A 129 12.84 14.69 32.89
C ASP A 129 12.43 13.36 33.52
N LYS A 130 13.40 12.45 33.73
CA LYS A 130 13.18 11.13 34.38
C LYS A 130 12.43 11.26 35.73
N LYS A 131 12.53 12.39 36.43
CA LYS A 131 11.81 12.62 37.71
C LYS A 131 10.32 12.91 37.53
N LYS A 132 9.89 13.27 36.31
CA LYS A 132 8.51 13.67 35.98
C LYS A 132 7.76 12.60 35.19
N VAL A 133 8.35 11.43 34.94
CA VAL A 133 7.72 10.38 34.13
C VAL A 133 6.40 9.86 34.72
N ASN A 134 6.16 10.03 36.02
CA ASN A 134 4.89 9.64 36.65
C ASN A 134 3.82 10.75 36.59
N ASN A 135 4.12 11.91 36.00
CA ASN A 135 3.13 12.95 35.77
C ASN A 135 2.23 12.57 34.59
N ILE A 136 1.00 13.09 34.62
CA ILE A 136 0.05 12.98 33.50
C ILE A 136 0.69 13.63 32.26
N ILE A 137 0.61 12.94 31.12
CA ILE A 137 1.04 13.47 29.83
C ILE A 137 -0.13 14.22 29.17
N GLU A 138 0.18 15.36 28.55
CA GLU A 138 -0.82 16.11 27.80
C GLU A 138 -1.18 15.39 26.50
N PRO A 139 -2.45 15.43 26.04
CA PRO A 139 -2.86 14.72 24.83
C PRO A 139 -2.01 15.06 23.60
N TYR A 140 -1.68 16.34 23.40
CA TYR A 140 -0.81 16.77 22.31
C TYR A 140 0.58 16.12 22.38
N ASP A 141 1.21 16.14 23.56
CA ASP A 141 2.53 15.55 23.78
C ASP A 141 2.50 14.03 23.56
N ALA A 142 1.41 13.36 23.97
CA ALA A 142 1.22 11.93 23.74
C ALA A 142 1.13 11.59 22.24
N VAL A 143 0.33 12.34 21.47
CA VAL A 143 0.19 12.14 20.01
C VAL A 143 1.51 12.44 19.28
N ALA A 144 2.21 13.51 19.68
CA ALA A 144 3.50 13.88 19.11
C ALA A 144 4.56 12.80 19.37
N LEU A 145 4.64 12.30 20.62
CA LEU A 145 5.53 11.21 21.00
C LEU A 145 5.21 9.94 20.21
N LEU A 146 3.94 9.55 20.13
CA LEU A 146 3.48 8.38 19.36
C LEU A 146 3.90 8.48 17.90
N THR A 147 3.63 9.62 17.25
CA THR A 147 3.97 9.86 15.84
C THR A 147 5.48 9.78 15.62
N GLN A 148 6.27 10.39 16.50
CA GLN A 148 7.73 10.39 16.39
C GLN A 148 8.31 8.97 16.54
N VAL A 149 7.82 8.20 17.52
CA VAL A 149 8.30 6.83 17.73
C VAL A 149 7.85 5.91 16.61
N GLN A 150 6.62 6.06 16.11
CA GLN A 150 6.13 5.34 14.95
C GLN A 150 7.02 5.60 13.73
N GLN A 151 7.38 6.86 13.44
CA GLN A 151 8.28 7.20 12.34
C GLN A 151 9.67 6.58 12.53
N LYS A 152 10.24 6.65 13.74
CA LYS A 152 11.51 6.01 14.06
C LYS A 152 11.47 4.50 13.86
N TRP A 153 10.40 3.85 14.30
CA TRP A 153 10.19 2.41 14.13
C TRP A 153 10.05 2.04 12.65
N THR A 154 9.25 2.77 11.89
CA THR A 154 9.06 2.53 10.45
C THR A 154 10.36 2.73 9.68
N ASN A 155 11.13 3.77 10.00
CA ASN A 155 12.36 4.12 9.29
C ASN A 155 13.64 3.51 9.90
N ARG A 156 13.52 2.53 10.79
CA ARG A 156 14.67 1.95 11.50
C ARG A 156 15.67 1.27 10.56
N THR A 157 16.95 1.42 10.83
CA THR A 157 18.05 0.76 10.12
C THR A 157 19.11 0.28 11.12
N TYR A 158 19.93 -0.68 10.71
CA TYR A 158 21.01 -1.26 11.51
C TYR A 158 22.35 -1.05 10.81
N ASP A 159 23.16 -0.13 11.34
CA ASP A 159 24.49 0.15 10.81
C ASP A 159 25.53 -0.91 11.23
N THR A 160 25.26 -1.60 12.34
CA THR A 160 26.06 -2.73 12.81
C THR A 160 25.15 -3.94 12.88
N PRO A 161 25.37 -4.96 12.05
CA PRO A 161 24.53 -6.14 12.07
C PRO A 161 24.74 -6.93 13.36
N ILE A 162 23.66 -7.55 13.84
CA ILE A 162 23.69 -8.56 14.90
C ILE A 162 23.29 -9.86 14.26
N GLU A 163 24.16 -10.86 14.35
CA GLU A 163 23.93 -12.21 13.84
C GLU A 163 24.42 -13.21 14.88
N GLU A 164 23.47 -13.85 15.53
CA GLU A 164 23.72 -14.95 16.43
C GLU A 164 22.89 -16.13 15.96
N VAL A 165 23.51 -17.28 15.73
CA VAL A 165 22.81 -18.51 15.35
C VAL A 165 23.34 -19.65 16.19
N LYS A 166 22.41 -20.39 16.80
CA LYS A 166 22.67 -21.68 17.43
C LYS A 166 21.76 -22.71 16.77
N PHE A 167 22.36 -23.62 16.00
CA PHE A 167 21.65 -24.77 15.47
C PHE A 167 21.23 -25.72 16.60
N ALA A 168 20.21 -26.54 16.32
CA ALA A 168 19.81 -27.58 17.26
C ALA A 168 20.95 -28.56 17.51
N ASP A 169 21.08 -29.09 18.73
CA ASP A 169 22.09 -30.12 19.04
C ASP A 169 21.98 -31.39 18.15
N SER A 170 20.83 -31.61 17.52
CA SER A 170 20.58 -32.71 16.57
C SER A 170 21.02 -32.42 15.14
N VAL A 171 21.35 -31.17 14.79
CA VAL A 171 21.76 -30.78 13.44
C VAL A 171 23.25 -31.03 13.25
N LYS A 172 23.61 -31.64 12.12
CA LYS A 172 25.01 -31.86 11.73
C LYS A 172 25.54 -30.65 10.97
N GLU A 173 26.63 -30.07 11.45
CA GLU A 173 27.25 -28.90 10.81
C GLU A 173 28.39 -29.33 9.89
N LEU A 174 28.23 -29.14 8.58
CA LEU A 174 29.24 -29.37 7.55
C LEU A 174 29.75 -28.06 6.95
N THR A 175 29.62 -26.94 7.66
CA THR A 175 29.97 -25.59 7.17
C THR A 175 31.46 -25.43 6.84
N ASP A 176 32.33 -26.20 7.47
CA ASP A 176 33.77 -26.19 7.22
C ASP A 176 34.19 -27.02 5.98
N VAL A 177 33.25 -27.77 5.39
CA VAL A 177 33.51 -28.63 4.21
C VAL A 177 33.56 -27.78 2.95
N THR A 178 34.64 -27.91 2.19
CA THR A 178 34.88 -27.11 0.96
C THR A 178 35.03 -27.94 -0.31
N ASP A 179 35.34 -29.24 -0.22
CA ASP A 179 35.44 -30.15 -1.37
C ASP A 179 34.19 -31.03 -1.49
N TYR A 180 33.09 -30.41 -1.91
CA TYR A 180 31.83 -31.10 -2.15
C TYR A 180 31.22 -30.69 -3.51
N LYS A 181 30.20 -31.43 -3.93
CA LYS A 181 29.32 -31.08 -5.06
C LYS A 181 27.88 -31.28 -4.69
N ILE A 182 26.99 -30.44 -5.23
CA ILE A 182 25.55 -30.61 -5.10
C ILE A 182 24.98 -30.80 -6.50
N GLU A 183 24.47 -31.99 -6.80
CA GLU A 183 23.85 -32.31 -8.08
C GLU A 183 22.52 -33.02 -7.84
N ASN A 184 21.42 -32.55 -8.46
CA ASN A 184 20.09 -33.16 -8.37
C ASN A 184 19.64 -33.49 -6.92
N ASN A 185 19.74 -32.51 -6.00
CA ASN A 185 19.42 -32.67 -4.57
C ASN A 185 20.27 -33.73 -3.84
N THR A 186 21.43 -34.12 -4.42
CA THR A 186 22.39 -35.05 -3.81
C THR A 186 23.68 -34.31 -3.50
N VAL A 187 24.13 -34.37 -2.25
CA VAL A 187 25.45 -33.86 -1.85
C VAL A 187 26.47 -34.97 -1.95
N VAL A 188 27.58 -34.70 -2.64
CA VAL A 188 28.69 -35.63 -2.80
C VAL A 188 29.93 -35.00 -2.18
N LEU A 189 30.54 -35.69 -1.23
CA LEU A 189 31.74 -35.24 -0.53
C LEU A 189 32.62 -36.43 -0.15
N ARG A 190 33.85 -36.17 0.28
CA ARG A 190 34.75 -37.24 0.72
C ARG A 190 34.29 -37.86 2.02
N LYS A 191 34.53 -39.16 2.18
CA LYS A 191 34.12 -39.90 3.39
C LYS A 191 34.69 -39.31 4.68
N GLU A 192 35.94 -38.87 4.65
CA GLU A 192 36.59 -38.23 5.78
C GLU A 192 35.97 -36.89 6.20
N GLU A 193 35.25 -36.21 5.29
CA GLU A 193 34.60 -34.91 5.53
C GLU A 193 33.13 -35.05 5.94
N ALA A 194 32.51 -36.20 5.70
CA ALA A 194 31.08 -36.43 5.95
C ALA A 194 30.70 -36.65 7.43
N GLY A 195 31.68 -36.82 8.32
CA GLY A 195 31.41 -37.07 9.74
C GLY A 195 30.60 -38.35 9.98
N ASP A 196 29.62 -38.27 10.88
CA ASP A 196 28.74 -39.38 11.28
C ASP A 196 27.32 -39.28 10.69
N ILE A 197 27.15 -38.55 9.57
CA ILE A 197 25.85 -38.35 8.93
C ILE A 197 25.18 -39.67 8.54
N ALA A 198 23.88 -39.77 8.81
CA ALA A 198 23.05 -40.91 8.50
C ALA A 198 21.68 -40.50 7.91
N ALA A 199 20.98 -41.46 7.33
CA ALA A 199 19.60 -41.25 6.89
C ALA A 199 18.71 -40.83 8.07
N GLY A 200 17.95 -39.75 7.88
CA GLY A 200 17.11 -39.10 8.88
C GLY A 200 17.74 -37.87 9.51
N ASP A 201 19.06 -37.68 9.40
CA ASP A 201 19.73 -36.52 9.98
C ASP A 201 19.39 -35.23 9.23
N VAL A 202 19.30 -34.14 9.98
CA VAL A 202 19.26 -32.78 9.45
C VAL A 202 20.67 -32.22 9.50
N TYR A 203 21.10 -31.57 8.42
CA TYR A 203 22.44 -31.00 8.34
C TYR A 203 22.48 -29.69 7.57
N VAL A 204 23.50 -28.88 7.84
CA VAL A 204 23.77 -27.61 7.16
C VAL A 204 25.13 -27.64 6.47
N ILE A 205 25.21 -27.04 5.28
CA ILE A 205 26.43 -26.96 4.46
C ILE A 205 26.46 -25.65 3.68
N ASN A 206 27.65 -25.07 3.46
CA ASN A 206 27.81 -23.85 2.66
C ASN A 206 27.73 -24.17 1.17
N GLY A 207 26.67 -23.76 0.46
CA GLY A 207 26.46 -23.90 -0.98
C GLY A 207 26.97 -22.73 -1.83
N GLU A 208 26.79 -22.79 -3.16
CA GLU A 208 27.17 -21.68 -4.08
C GLU A 208 26.50 -20.35 -3.74
N ASP A 209 25.24 -20.38 -3.30
CA ASP A 209 24.47 -19.19 -2.93
C ASP A 209 24.49 -18.89 -1.41
N GLY A 210 25.38 -19.52 -0.64
CA GLY A 210 25.45 -19.42 0.83
C GLY A 210 24.95 -20.68 1.56
N LEU A 211 24.73 -20.57 2.87
CA LEU A 211 24.32 -21.70 3.72
C LEU A 211 23.07 -22.41 3.17
N GLN A 212 23.02 -23.74 3.26
CA GLN A 212 21.91 -24.62 2.84
C GLN A 212 21.60 -25.64 3.93
N ALA A 213 20.32 -25.95 4.14
CA ALA A 213 19.86 -26.96 5.10
C ALA A 213 19.12 -28.10 4.40
N PHE A 214 19.45 -29.33 4.78
CA PHE A 214 18.90 -30.55 4.17
C PHE A 214 18.53 -31.59 5.21
N LYS A 215 17.60 -32.47 4.83
CA LYS A 215 17.31 -33.72 5.54
C LYS A 215 17.83 -34.87 4.69
N ALA A 216 18.79 -35.63 5.21
CA ALA A 216 19.34 -36.79 4.54
C ALA A 216 18.28 -37.88 4.45
N GLU A 217 17.86 -38.27 3.24
CA GLU A 217 16.94 -39.39 3.04
C GLU A 217 17.71 -40.70 2.93
N LYS A 218 18.86 -40.68 2.25
CA LYS A 218 19.70 -41.86 2.04
C LYS A 218 21.16 -41.47 1.95
N VAL A 219 22.01 -42.23 2.64
CA VAL A 219 23.47 -42.03 2.65
C VAL A 219 24.15 -43.31 2.13
N THR A 220 24.96 -43.17 1.08
CA THR A 220 25.69 -44.29 0.49
C THR A 220 27.17 -43.98 0.29
N GLU A 221 28.03 -44.97 0.52
CA GLU A 221 29.46 -44.87 0.25
C GLU A 221 29.80 -45.56 -1.08
N GLN A 222 30.50 -44.85 -1.96
CA GLN A 222 31.03 -45.40 -3.19
C GLN A 222 32.35 -44.72 -3.55
N ASP A 223 33.36 -45.52 -3.91
CA ASP A 223 34.66 -45.07 -4.43
C ASP A 223 35.38 -44.00 -3.54
N GLY A 224 35.19 -44.09 -2.21
CA GLY A 224 35.79 -43.16 -1.23
C GLY A 224 34.97 -41.90 -0.96
N ASN A 225 33.84 -41.72 -1.66
CA ASN A 225 32.92 -40.61 -1.46
C ASN A 225 31.65 -41.06 -0.74
N ILE A 226 31.02 -40.10 -0.06
CA ILE A 226 29.70 -40.21 0.52
C ILE A 226 28.72 -39.44 -0.38
N TYR A 227 27.62 -40.10 -0.71
CA TYR A 227 26.49 -39.56 -1.45
C TYR A 227 25.31 -39.44 -0.49
N ILE A 228 24.86 -38.21 -0.26
CA ILE A 228 23.72 -37.89 0.58
C ILE A 228 22.58 -37.47 -0.34
N GLU A 229 21.66 -38.40 -0.62
CA GLU A 229 20.40 -38.09 -1.31
C GLU A 229 19.47 -37.42 -0.31
N ASN A 230 19.04 -36.19 -0.60
CA ASN A 230 18.20 -35.41 0.31
C ASN A 230 16.71 -35.58 0.02
N SER A 231 15.93 -35.46 1.09
CA SER A 231 14.48 -35.43 0.98
C SER A 231 13.98 -34.19 0.25
N ASP A 232 12.83 -34.33 -0.42
CA ASP A 232 12.03 -33.21 -0.94
C ASP A 232 11.08 -32.63 0.12
N GLU A 233 11.01 -33.23 1.32
CA GLU A 233 10.25 -32.66 2.44
C GLU A 233 10.83 -31.30 2.86
N ASP A 234 9.96 -30.30 2.98
CA ASP A 234 10.35 -28.98 3.48
C ASP A 234 10.71 -29.06 4.98
N LEU A 235 11.90 -28.56 5.33
CA LEU A 235 12.28 -28.31 6.73
C LEU A 235 11.65 -27.01 7.23
N PHE A 236 11.19 -27.01 8.49
CA PHE A 236 10.85 -25.78 9.19
C PHE A 236 12.08 -25.20 9.87
N ILE A 237 12.13 -23.88 10.02
CA ILE A 237 13.23 -23.21 10.73
C ILE A 237 13.43 -23.73 12.15
N THR A 238 12.34 -24.15 12.80
CA THR A 238 12.35 -24.74 14.15
C THR A 238 12.91 -26.16 14.20
N ASP A 239 13.04 -26.85 13.06
CA ASP A 239 13.72 -28.15 12.98
C ASP A 239 15.24 -27.99 12.93
N VAL A 240 15.73 -26.79 12.54
CA VAL A 240 17.14 -26.51 12.30
C VAL A 240 17.75 -25.63 13.40
N VAL A 241 16.99 -24.65 13.90
CA VAL A 241 17.51 -23.57 14.75
C VAL A 241 16.91 -23.62 16.14
N GLU A 242 17.78 -23.66 17.15
CA GLU A 242 17.37 -23.53 18.55
C GLU A 242 17.21 -22.06 18.94
N ASN A 243 18.24 -21.25 18.66
CA ASN A 243 18.25 -19.81 18.92
C ASN A 243 18.82 -19.06 17.72
N MET A 244 18.19 -17.95 17.36
CA MET A 244 18.69 -17.04 16.34
C MET A 244 18.30 -15.62 16.67
N LEU A 245 19.26 -14.71 16.53
CA LEU A 245 19.01 -13.28 16.51
C LEU A 245 19.66 -12.69 15.27
N VAL A 246 18.84 -12.10 14.41
CA VAL A 246 19.31 -11.36 13.23
C VAL A 246 18.70 -9.96 13.27
N GLN A 247 19.54 -8.94 13.13
CA GLN A 247 19.15 -7.55 12.88
C GLN A 247 20.18 -6.92 11.95
N GLU A 248 19.78 -6.64 10.70
CA GLU A 248 20.68 -6.09 9.69
C GLU A 248 19.92 -5.13 8.78
N THR A 249 20.62 -4.18 8.14
CA THR A 249 20.12 -3.49 6.96
C THR A 249 21.01 -3.79 5.77
N ILE A 250 20.51 -4.64 4.87
CA ILE A 250 21.18 -5.03 3.63
C ILE A 250 21.01 -3.90 2.63
N ILE A 251 22.12 -3.24 2.32
CA ILE A 251 22.23 -2.28 1.22
C ILE A 251 22.87 -3.05 0.04
N PRO A 252 22.17 -3.18 -1.10
CA PRO A 252 22.70 -3.92 -2.24
C PRO A 252 23.97 -3.26 -2.80
N ASP A 253 24.97 -4.09 -3.06
CA ASP A 253 26.19 -3.77 -3.80
C ASP A 253 26.55 -4.93 -4.74
N GLU A 254 27.60 -4.76 -5.54
CA GLU A 254 28.01 -5.79 -6.51
C GLU A 254 28.35 -7.14 -5.84
N SER A 255 28.81 -7.14 -4.58
CA SER A 255 29.28 -8.33 -3.86
C SER A 255 28.15 -9.16 -3.24
N ASN A 256 27.04 -8.53 -2.87
CA ASN A 256 25.98 -9.14 -2.07
C ASN A 256 24.65 -9.31 -2.83
N MET A 257 24.60 -9.00 -4.14
CA MET A 257 23.38 -9.16 -4.94
C MET A 257 23.52 -10.19 -6.06
N ALA A 258 22.38 -10.74 -6.49
CA ALA A 258 22.20 -11.42 -7.76
C ALA A 258 20.88 -11.00 -8.40
N LEU A 259 20.90 -10.65 -9.69
CA LEU A 259 19.71 -10.30 -10.46
C LEU A 259 19.40 -11.43 -11.45
N TYR A 260 18.14 -11.86 -11.49
CA TYR A 260 17.66 -12.92 -12.37
C TYR A 260 16.54 -12.42 -13.29
N ASP A 261 16.53 -12.92 -14.52
CA ASP A 261 15.43 -12.69 -15.47
C ASP A 261 14.21 -13.60 -15.16
N VAL A 262 13.18 -13.53 -16.00
CA VAL A 262 11.93 -14.31 -15.86
C VAL A 262 12.10 -15.82 -16.00
N TYR A 263 13.20 -16.26 -16.62
CA TYR A 263 13.52 -17.66 -16.86
C TYR A 263 14.48 -18.22 -15.80
N GLY A 264 14.88 -17.38 -14.83
CA GLY A 264 15.82 -17.74 -13.78
C GLY A 264 17.29 -17.64 -14.22
N ASN A 265 17.58 -17.05 -15.38
CA ASN A 265 18.96 -16.82 -15.79
C ASN A 265 19.52 -15.63 -15.01
N ARG A 266 20.73 -15.76 -14.50
CA ARG A 266 21.44 -14.68 -13.81
C ARG A 266 21.93 -13.65 -14.83
N ILE A 267 21.64 -12.38 -14.58
CA ILE A 267 21.96 -11.25 -15.46
C ILE A 267 22.71 -10.10 -14.75
N GLY A 268 23.00 -10.20 -13.45
CA GLY A 268 23.76 -9.20 -12.69
C GLY A 268 24.20 -9.65 -11.30
N GLY A 269 25.21 -8.96 -10.73
CA GLY A 269 25.82 -9.24 -9.42
C GLY A 269 27.17 -10.01 -9.47
N ASN A 270 27.82 -10.25 -8.33
CA ASN A 270 29.16 -10.87 -8.23
C ASN A 270 29.29 -12.20 -8.99
N GLU A 271 30.29 -12.35 -9.86
CA GLU A 271 30.59 -13.62 -10.51
C GLU A 271 31.59 -14.42 -9.67
N LEU A 272 31.11 -15.43 -8.94
CA LEU A 272 31.98 -16.52 -8.46
C LEU A 272 31.54 -17.83 -9.10
N SER A 273 32.28 -18.14 -10.17
CA SER A 273 32.35 -19.37 -10.99
C SER A 273 31.11 -19.80 -11.76
N ALA A 274 30.94 -19.20 -12.95
CA ALA A 274 30.42 -19.94 -14.08
C ALA A 274 31.31 -21.16 -14.38
N LEU A 275 30.84 -22.37 -14.07
CA LEU A 275 31.14 -23.60 -14.80
C LEU A 275 30.05 -24.65 -14.53
N ASP A 276 29.47 -25.14 -15.63
CA ASP A 276 28.51 -26.25 -15.75
C ASP A 276 27.02 -26.00 -15.41
N TYR A 277 26.37 -25.14 -16.19
CA TYR A 277 25.00 -25.46 -16.65
C TYR A 277 25.01 -25.77 -18.15
N LYS A 278 24.83 -27.06 -18.47
CA LYS A 278 24.66 -27.53 -19.84
C LYS A 278 23.38 -26.94 -20.44
N ALA A 279 23.56 -25.91 -21.26
CA ALA A 279 22.55 -25.49 -22.22
C ALA A 279 22.10 -26.71 -23.06
N SER A 280 20.81 -26.98 -23.07
CA SER A 280 20.18 -27.90 -24.01
C SER A 280 20.41 -27.40 -25.45
N ASP A 281 21.38 -28.02 -26.11
CA ASP A 281 21.55 -28.29 -27.56
C ASP A 281 21.15 -27.24 -28.62
N THR A 282 21.10 -25.95 -28.29
CA THR A 282 20.92 -24.88 -29.31
C THR A 282 22.08 -23.88 -29.34
N GLY A 283 22.77 -23.67 -28.21
CA GLY A 283 23.90 -22.73 -28.11
C GLY A 283 25.26 -23.28 -28.59
N ALA A 284 25.46 -24.59 -28.54
CA ALA A 284 26.76 -25.21 -28.86
C ALA A 284 27.15 -25.10 -30.34
N ARG A 285 26.18 -24.88 -31.24
CA ARG A 285 26.45 -24.74 -32.69
C ARG A 285 26.96 -23.36 -33.10
N LEU A 286 26.77 -22.34 -32.27
CA LEU A 286 27.20 -20.98 -32.59
C LEU A 286 28.69 -20.77 -32.25
N ALA A 287 29.17 -21.38 -31.14
CA ALA A 287 30.55 -21.28 -30.70
C ALA A 287 31.55 -22.04 -31.60
N SER A 288 31.15 -23.16 -32.22
CA SER A 288 32.01 -23.88 -33.17
C SER A 288 32.07 -23.24 -34.56
N ALA A 289 31.14 -22.33 -34.89
CA ALA A 289 31.07 -21.65 -36.19
C ALA A 289 31.96 -20.39 -36.26
N MET A 290 32.36 -19.84 -35.11
CA MET A 290 33.20 -18.64 -35.02
C MET A 290 34.59 -19.00 -34.53
N GLY A 291 35.35 -19.72 -35.35
CA GLY A 291 36.72 -20.10 -35.06
C GLY A 291 37.60 -18.89 -34.74
N ASN A 292 37.80 -18.63 -33.45
CA ASN A 292 38.98 -17.97 -32.90
C ASN A 292 39.07 -18.22 -31.40
N VAL A 293 39.94 -19.16 -31.04
CA VAL A 293 40.48 -19.31 -29.69
C VAL A 293 41.51 -18.21 -29.49
N GLY A 294 41.18 -17.25 -28.63
CA GLY A 294 42.10 -16.22 -28.15
C GLY A 294 41.67 -15.78 -26.76
N THR A 295 42.45 -16.18 -25.74
CA THR A 295 42.52 -15.62 -24.38
C THR A 295 41.31 -14.80 -23.92
N ILE A 296 40.42 -15.43 -23.14
CA ILE A 296 39.41 -14.73 -22.34
C ILE A 296 40.15 -14.08 -21.17
N ASN A 297 40.69 -12.89 -21.40
CA ASN A 297 41.04 -11.93 -20.36
C ASN A 297 39.91 -10.89 -20.36
N ALA A 298 39.21 -10.78 -19.22
CA ALA A 298 38.39 -9.65 -18.78
C ALA A 298 37.71 -8.84 -19.90
N LEU A 299 36.57 -9.34 -20.40
CA LEU A 299 35.57 -8.49 -21.02
C LEU A 299 34.54 -8.14 -19.95
N SER A 300 34.77 -7.02 -19.27
CA SER A 300 33.71 -6.31 -18.55
C SER A 300 32.61 -5.97 -19.57
N LEU A 301 31.55 -6.77 -19.61
CA LEU A 301 30.36 -6.48 -20.41
C LEU A 301 29.54 -5.39 -19.70
N PRO A 302 28.99 -4.39 -20.43
CA PRO A 302 28.47 -3.18 -19.82
C PRO A 302 27.08 -3.38 -19.20
N ARG A 303 26.99 -3.14 -17.88
CA ARG A 303 26.12 -2.21 -17.13
C ARG A 303 24.71 -1.75 -17.61
N ASP A 304 24.17 -2.06 -18.79
CA ASP A 304 23.11 -1.19 -19.35
C ASP A 304 21.76 -1.80 -19.83
N THR A 305 21.49 -3.12 -19.76
CA THR A 305 20.17 -3.82 -19.88
C THR A 305 20.27 -5.14 -20.66
N THR A 306 19.38 -6.10 -20.37
CA THR A 306 19.16 -7.37 -21.09
C THR A 306 17.76 -7.37 -21.71
N LYS A 307 17.65 -7.77 -22.98
CA LYS A 307 16.37 -7.88 -23.70
C LYS A 307 15.97 -9.32 -23.91
N PHE A 308 14.71 -9.64 -23.63
CA PHE A 308 14.13 -10.95 -23.88
C PHE A 308 12.65 -10.84 -24.25
N GLN A 309 12.12 -11.90 -24.89
CA GLN A 309 10.70 -12.00 -25.23
C GLN A 309 9.98 -12.80 -24.13
N TYR A 310 8.77 -12.37 -23.78
CA TYR A 310 7.87 -13.09 -22.88
C TYR A 310 6.44 -12.99 -23.45
N ASP A 311 5.94 -14.08 -24.01
CA ASP A 311 4.71 -14.11 -24.81
C ASP A 311 4.70 -13.02 -25.91
N ASP A 312 3.73 -12.10 -25.88
CA ASP A 312 3.58 -10.99 -26.84
C ASP A 312 4.44 -9.75 -26.52
N TYR A 313 5.21 -9.79 -25.42
CA TYR A 313 5.91 -8.63 -24.87
C TYR A 313 7.43 -8.73 -25.04
N GLU A 314 8.05 -7.62 -25.42
CA GLU A 314 9.49 -7.42 -25.33
C GLU A 314 9.82 -6.77 -23.99
N ILE A 315 10.67 -7.41 -23.20
CA ILE A 315 11.11 -6.94 -21.88
C ILE A 315 12.59 -6.56 -21.96
N GLU A 316 12.92 -5.35 -21.52
CA GLU A 316 14.27 -4.81 -21.36
C GLU A 316 14.50 -4.56 -19.87
N LEU A 317 15.34 -5.37 -19.21
CA LEU A 317 15.62 -5.32 -17.78
C LEU A 317 17.08 -4.92 -17.54
N GLY A 318 17.33 -3.91 -16.72
CA GLY A 318 18.67 -3.40 -16.44
C GLY A 318 18.89 -3.08 -14.97
N TYR A 319 20.16 -2.90 -14.62
CA TYR A 319 20.55 -2.41 -13.31
C TYR A 319 21.80 -1.55 -13.41
N LYS A 320 21.93 -0.57 -12.51
CA LYS A 320 23.11 0.28 -12.37
C LYS A 320 23.37 0.59 -10.91
N PHE A 321 24.64 0.84 -10.56
CA PHE A 321 25.04 1.38 -9.27
C PHE A 321 25.37 2.87 -9.42
N ASP A 322 24.55 3.73 -8.82
CA ASP A 322 24.58 5.20 -8.94
C ASP A 322 24.12 5.80 -7.60
N ASP A 323 25.03 5.89 -6.63
CA ASP A 323 24.75 6.15 -5.21
C ASP A 323 23.75 5.14 -4.58
N GLY A 324 23.78 3.90 -5.06
CA GLY A 324 22.91 2.79 -4.66
C GLY A 324 22.48 1.95 -5.87
N LEU A 325 21.83 0.81 -5.63
CA LEU A 325 21.27 -0.01 -6.71
C LEU A 325 20.04 0.67 -7.31
N ASN A 326 20.04 0.82 -8.64
CA ASN A 326 18.88 1.17 -9.43
C ASN A 326 18.60 0.02 -10.41
N VAL A 327 17.37 -0.48 -10.42
CA VAL A 327 16.86 -1.51 -11.33
C VAL A 327 15.82 -0.88 -12.22
N SER A 328 15.97 -0.99 -13.54
CA SER A 328 15.02 -0.46 -14.51
C SER A 328 14.43 -1.58 -15.34
N ALA A 329 13.16 -1.49 -15.70
CA ALA A 329 12.66 -2.30 -16.79
C ALA A 329 11.68 -1.57 -17.68
N LYS A 330 11.68 -1.96 -18.94
CA LYS A 330 10.80 -1.49 -19.98
C LYS A 330 10.13 -2.67 -20.66
N ILE A 331 8.81 -2.62 -20.75
CA ILE A 331 7.95 -3.63 -21.36
C ILE A 331 7.25 -2.99 -22.54
N SER A 332 7.30 -3.63 -23.72
CA SER A 332 6.68 -3.11 -24.94
C SER A 332 5.85 -4.17 -25.66
N ASP A 333 4.64 -3.82 -26.10
CA ASP A 333 3.83 -4.63 -27.05
C ASP A 333 3.70 -3.84 -28.37
N LYS A 334 4.30 -4.37 -29.44
CA LYS A 334 4.34 -3.74 -30.77
C LYS A 334 2.96 -3.74 -31.47
N SER A 335 2.01 -4.56 -31.03
CA SER A 335 0.66 -4.63 -31.60
C SER A 335 -0.28 -3.51 -31.11
N THR A 336 -0.01 -2.94 -29.94
CA THR A 336 -0.87 -1.92 -29.30
C THR A 336 -0.13 -0.62 -28.99
N ASN A 337 1.09 -0.43 -29.51
CA ASN A 337 1.99 0.68 -29.15
C ASN A 337 2.11 0.88 -27.62
N PHE A 338 1.97 -0.20 -26.86
CA PHE A 338 2.04 -0.17 -25.40
C PHE A 338 3.51 -0.10 -24.98
N THR A 339 3.84 0.81 -24.06
CA THR A 339 5.13 0.84 -23.38
C THR A 339 4.94 1.14 -21.90
N TYR A 340 5.51 0.30 -21.04
CA TYR A 340 5.63 0.56 -19.61
C TYR A 340 7.09 0.56 -19.22
N SER A 341 7.53 1.64 -18.57
CA SER A 341 8.88 1.74 -18.00
C SER A 341 8.78 1.97 -16.50
N PHE A 342 9.64 1.35 -15.72
CA PHE A 342 9.81 1.69 -14.31
C PHE A 342 11.27 1.61 -13.90
N ASP A 343 11.59 2.35 -12.85
CA ASP A 343 12.86 2.35 -12.15
C ASP A 343 12.57 2.14 -10.66
N ILE A 344 13.31 1.24 -10.02
CA ILE A 344 13.38 1.07 -8.57
C ILE A 344 14.78 1.46 -8.13
N SER A 345 14.91 2.35 -7.16
CA SER A 345 16.22 2.77 -6.62
C SER A 345 16.21 2.84 -5.09
N ASP A 346 17.36 3.13 -4.49
CA ASP A 346 17.52 3.24 -3.03
C ASP A 346 16.97 2.02 -2.27
N ILE A 347 17.12 0.85 -2.87
CA ILE A 347 16.63 -0.41 -2.32
C ILE A 347 17.43 -0.73 -1.05
N LYS A 348 16.74 -0.95 0.06
CA LYS A 348 17.33 -1.47 1.31
C LYS A 348 16.39 -2.51 1.90
N ALA A 349 16.93 -3.65 2.31
CA ALA A 349 16.17 -4.67 2.99
C ALA A 349 16.62 -4.78 4.45
N THR A 350 15.69 -4.68 5.39
CA THR A 350 15.95 -4.80 6.83
C THR A 350 15.24 -6.04 7.35
N PRO A 351 15.90 -7.23 7.32
CA PRO A 351 15.40 -8.42 7.97
C PRO A 351 15.65 -8.36 9.48
N GLU A 352 14.69 -8.85 10.26
CA GLU A 352 14.88 -9.09 11.68
C GLU A 352 14.26 -10.43 12.08
N VAL A 353 14.98 -11.23 12.85
CA VAL A 353 14.51 -12.55 13.29
C VAL A 353 14.92 -12.76 14.75
N ASP A 354 13.95 -13.14 15.59
CA ASP A 354 14.19 -13.63 16.96
C ASP A 354 13.55 -15.02 17.09
N ILE A 355 14.40 -16.03 17.18
CA ILE A 355 14.04 -17.39 17.53
C ILE A 355 14.71 -17.71 18.85
N SER A 356 13.92 -18.19 19.80
CA SER A 356 14.42 -18.60 21.12
C SER A 356 13.75 -19.89 21.54
N PHE A 357 14.54 -20.89 21.93
CA PHE A 357 14.08 -22.22 22.32
C PHE A 357 13.13 -22.87 21.30
N PHE A 358 13.55 -22.92 20.02
CA PHE A 358 12.79 -23.48 18.90
C PHE A 358 11.44 -22.79 18.62
N LYS A 359 11.24 -21.57 19.12
CA LYS A 359 10.02 -20.78 18.89
C LYS A 359 10.37 -19.47 18.21
N ILE A 360 9.68 -19.20 17.10
CA ILE A 360 9.72 -17.89 16.44
C ILE A 360 8.99 -16.90 17.34
N LYS A 361 9.74 -16.02 18.01
CA LYS A 361 9.20 -14.93 18.83
C LYS A 361 8.71 -13.81 17.93
N SER A 362 9.54 -13.44 16.98
CA SER A 362 9.23 -12.44 15.99
C SER A 362 10.06 -12.63 14.72
N ALA A 363 9.52 -12.17 13.60
CA ALA A 363 10.27 -12.03 12.37
C ALA A 363 9.69 -10.85 11.59
N SER A 364 10.55 -10.03 10.98
CA SER A 364 10.10 -8.97 10.09
C SER A 364 10.99 -8.86 8.86
N LEU A 365 10.38 -8.38 7.78
CA LEU A 365 11.09 -7.94 6.60
C LEU A 365 10.54 -6.58 6.20
N LYS A 366 11.41 -5.57 6.21
CA LYS A 366 11.11 -4.23 5.76
C LYS A 366 11.93 -3.91 4.50
N LEU A 367 11.31 -3.24 3.54
CA LEU A 367 11.91 -2.79 2.30
C LEU A 367 11.74 -1.28 2.18
N ASP A 368 12.85 -0.56 2.11
CA ASP A 368 12.91 0.84 1.71
C ASP A 368 13.26 0.89 0.22
N TYR A 369 12.52 1.66 -0.58
CA TYR A 369 12.81 1.81 -2.00
C TYR A 369 12.13 3.06 -2.57
N LYS A 370 12.70 3.59 -3.64
CA LYS A 370 12.05 4.59 -4.48
C LYS A 370 11.60 3.95 -5.78
N THR A 371 10.44 4.36 -6.27
CA THR A 371 9.93 3.94 -7.57
C THR A 371 9.61 5.13 -8.43
N ASN A 372 10.07 5.09 -9.67
CA ASN A 372 9.60 5.94 -10.75
C ASN A 372 8.92 5.04 -11.78
N SER A 373 7.70 5.37 -12.23
CA SER A 373 7.02 4.58 -13.26
C SER A 373 6.44 5.50 -14.31
N THR A 374 6.70 5.19 -15.58
CA THR A 374 6.16 5.85 -16.76
C THR A 374 5.33 4.85 -17.57
N PHE A 375 4.06 5.14 -17.76
CA PHE A 375 3.15 4.34 -18.60
C PHE A 375 2.75 5.14 -19.83
N THR A 376 2.79 4.53 -21.02
CA THR A 376 2.26 5.14 -22.25
C THR A 376 1.51 4.10 -23.07
N VAL A 377 0.26 4.40 -23.41
CA VAL A 377 -0.55 3.62 -24.37
C VAL A 377 -1.21 4.55 -25.38
N ASP A 378 -1.04 4.22 -26.66
CA ASP A 378 -1.79 4.83 -27.76
C ASP A 378 -2.90 3.88 -28.22
N PRO A 379 -4.19 4.28 -28.17
CA PRO A 379 -5.28 3.41 -28.59
C PRO A 379 -5.28 3.23 -30.11
N PRO A 380 -5.67 2.05 -30.63
CA PRO A 380 -6.01 1.91 -32.04
C PRO A 380 -7.23 2.78 -32.37
N SER A 381 -7.23 3.43 -33.53
CA SER A 381 -8.37 4.23 -34.02
C SER A 381 -9.62 3.36 -34.16
N THR A 382 -10.72 3.73 -33.50
CA THR A 382 -12.03 3.11 -33.71
C THR A 382 -12.71 3.69 -34.96
N ASP A 383 -13.13 2.83 -35.89
CA ASP A 383 -13.98 3.19 -37.04
C ASP A 383 -15.47 3.09 -36.65
N ILE A 384 -16.24 4.15 -36.90
CA ILE A 384 -17.70 4.16 -36.72
C ILE A 384 -18.35 3.40 -37.88
N VAL A 385 -19.26 2.47 -37.57
CA VAL A 385 -20.08 1.77 -38.58
C VAL A 385 -21.52 2.28 -38.52
N ASP A 386 -21.96 2.92 -39.61
CA ASP A 386 -23.33 3.16 -40.08
C ASP A 386 -24.46 3.31 -39.04
N LEU A 387 -24.86 4.56 -38.78
CA LEU A 387 -26.08 4.90 -38.03
C LEU A 387 -27.25 5.08 -39.01
N VAL A 388 -28.21 4.14 -39.01
CA VAL A 388 -29.51 4.32 -39.68
C VAL A 388 -30.41 5.14 -38.76
N ALA A 389 -30.91 6.27 -39.25
CA ALA A 389 -31.72 7.25 -38.51
C ALA A 389 -33.07 6.69 -38.03
N ALA A 390 -33.08 6.00 -36.88
CA ALA A 390 -34.30 5.54 -36.24
C ALA A 390 -34.87 6.67 -35.35
N PRO A 391 -36.17 6.99 -35.43
CA PRO A 391 -36.80 7.96 -34.54
C PRO A 391 -36.84 7.43 -33.09
N TYR A 392 -36.78 8.34 -32.13
CA TYR A 392 -36.86 8.00 -30.71
C TYR A 392 -38.26 7.54 -30.33
N ASN A 393 -38.32 6.39 -29.66
CA ASN A 393 -39.52 5.82 -29.06
C ASN A 393 -39.19 5.21 -27.71
N ASN A 394 -39.85 5.68 -26.65
CA ASN A 394 -39.64 5.23 -25.28
C ASN A 394 -40.61 4.12 -24.82
N GLY A 395 -41.22 3.37 -25.74
CA GLY A 395 -42.29 2.42 -25.41
C GLY A 395 -41.91 1.32 -24.41
N ASN A 396 -40.63 1.00 -24.24
CA ASN A 396 -40.12 0.07 -23.22
C ASN A 396 -39.28 0.72 -22.11
N GLY A 397 -39.30 2.06 -22.01
CA GLY A 397 -38.51 2.82 -21.04
C GLY A 397 -37.00 2.84 -21.31
N LYS A 398 -36.54 2.45 -22.51
CA LYS A 398 -35.12 2.30 -22.87
C LYS A 398 -34.80 2.83 -24.26
N GLY A 399 -35.46 3.91 -24.68
CA GLY A 399 -35.37 4.45 -26.04
C GLY A 399 -33.93 4.78 -26.44
N LEU A 400 -33.23 5.55 -25.60
CA LEU A 400 -31.84 5.95 -25.82
C LEU A 400 -30.89 4.76 -25.73
N THR A 401 -31.08 3.86 -24.76
CA THR A 401 -30.26 2.63 -24.65
C THR A 401 -30.31 1.79 -25.92
N ASN A 402 -31.49 1.63 -26.53
CA ASN A 402 -31.66 0.84 -27.76
C ASN A 402 -30.94 1.50 -28.95
N ILE A 403 -31.01 2.84 -29.07
CA ILE A 403 -30.30 3.60 -30.10
C ILE A 403 -28.77 3.42 -29.96
N LEU A 404 -28.24 3.58 -28.75
CA LEU A 404 -26.81 3.46 -28.48
C LEU A 404 -26.29 2.03 -28.74
N LYS A 405 -27.02 0.99 -28.32
CA LYS A 405 -26.67 -0.43 -28.58
C LYS A 405 -26.65 -0.80 -30.05
N SER A 406 -27.49 -0.17 -30.87
CA SER A 406 -27.53 -0.45 -32.32
C SER A 406 -26.37 0.20 -33.10
N THR A 407 -25.69 1.17 -32.50
CA THR A 407 -24.78 2.10 -33.19
C THR A 407 -23.30 1.84 -32.88
N VAL A 408 -22.97 1.28 -31.71
CA VAL A 408 -21.57 1.17 -31.24
C VAL A 408 -21.22 -0.29 -30.99
N LYS A 409 -20.06 -0.74 -31.50
CA LYS A 409 -19.52 -2.10 -31.24
C LYS A 409 -18.42 -2.04 -30.19
N LYS A 410 -18.43 -2.99 -29.26
CA LYS A 410 -17.39 -3.18 -28.24
C LYS A 410 -16.03 -3.47 -28.91
N SER A 411 -15.00 -2.70 -28.57
CA SER A 411 -13.62 -3.09 -28.87
C SER A 411 -13.27 -4.37 -28.10
N SER A 412 -12.60 -5.31 -28.75
CA SER A 412 -12.06 -6.48 -28.06
C SER A 412 -10.90 -6.05 -27.17
N SER A 413 -11.09 -6.04 -25.86
CA SER A 413 -10.00 -5.77 -24.91
C SER A 413 -9.17 -7.03 -24.67
N LYS A 414 -7.84 -6.90 -24.65
CA LYS A 414 -6.96 -7.94 -24.11
C LYS A 414 -7.11 -7.84 -22.59
N GLY A 415 -7.67 -8.87 -21.95
CA GLY A 415 -7.88 -8.88 -20.50
C GLY A 415 -6.59 -8.64 -19.71
N ALA A 416 -6.72 -8.32 -18.42
CA ALA A 416 -5.59 -8.06 -17.55
C ALA A 416 -4.57 -9.21 -17.56
N LYS A 417 -3.28 -8.87 -17.66
CA LYS A 417 -2.18 -9.85 -17.62
C LYS A 417 -1.12 -9.45 -16.60
N THR A 418 -0.70 -10.41 -15.79
CA THR A 418 0.46 -10.28 -14.89
C THR A 418 1.71 -10.81 -15.57
N ILE A 419 2.78 -10.03 -15.53
CA ILE A 419 4.09 -10.31 -16.11
C ILE A 419 5.11 -10.24 -14.98
N LYS A 420 5.72 -11.38 -14.61
CA LYS A 420 6.94 -11.38 -13.79
C LYS A 420 8.07 -10.80 -14.65
N ILE A 421 8.90 -9.96 -14.07
CA ILE A 421 9.96 -9.23 -14.80
C ILE A 421 11.33 -9.80 -14.45
N GLY A 422 11.54 -10.06 -13.17
CA GLY A 422 12.80 -10.55 -12.66
C GLY A 422 12.76 -10.67 -11.15
N SER A 423 13.87 -11.15 -10.60
CA SER A 423 14.02 -11.37 -9.16
C SER A 423 15.38 -10.83 -8.73
N LEU A 424 15.39 -10.00 -7.69
CA LEU A 424 16.60 -9.48 -7.05
C LEU A 424 16.83 -10.26 -5.76
N GLN A 425 17.92 -11.00 -5.69
CA GLN A 425 18.39 -11.64 -4.48
C GLN A 425 19.43 -10.75 -3.81
N LEU A 426 19.25 -10.53 -2.51
CA LEU A 426 20.17 -9.84 -1.62
C LEU A 426 20.63 -10.84 -0.56
N ASN A 427 21.94 -11.06 -0.50
CA ASN A 427 22.56 -11.85 0.54
C ASN A 427 22.91 -10.89 1.68
N GLY A 428 22.24 -11.05 2.82
CA GLY A 428 22.74 -10.45 4.05
C GLY A 428 23.92 -11.26 4.56
N ALA A 429 24.33 -10.99 5.78
CA ALA A 429 25.28 -11.88 6.42
C ALA A 429 24.56 -13.14 6.94
N ASP A 430 25.28 -14.28 6.91
CA ASP A 430 24.69 -15.60 7.15
C ASP A 430 24.06 -15.60 8.55
N PRO A 431 22.75 -15.89 8.67
CA PRO A 431 22.03 -16.89 7.88
C PRO A 431 20.91 -16.35 6.99
N VAL A 432 20.83 -15.04 6.72
CA VAL A 432 19.66 -14.44 6.06
C VAL A 432 19.88 -14.11 4.58
N ARG A 433 18.84 -14.39 3.79
CA ARG A 433 18.75 -14.01 2.39
C ARG A 433 17.40 -13.37 2.13
N VAL A 434 17.39 -12.27 1.38
CA VAL A 434 16.17 -11.59 0.96
C VAL A 434 16.02 -11.72 -0.55
N CYS A 435 14.87 -12.18 -1.02
CA CYS A 435 14.51 -12.16 -2.43
C CYS A 435 13.38 -11.16 -2.67
N ILE A 436 13.51 -10.37 -3.73
CA ILE A 436 12.55 -9.36 -4.15
C ILE A 436 12.13 -9.72 -5.58
N ASP A 437 10.93 -10.26 -5.72
CA ASP A 437 10.30 -10.53 -7.00
C ASP A 437 9.61 -9.26 -7.52
N ILE A 438 9.87 -8.89 -8.77
CA ILE A 438 9.22 -7.74 -9.40
C ILE A 438 8.28 -8.27 -10.48
N SER A 439 6.99 -7.97 -10.35
CA SER A 439 5.99 -8.26 -11.37
C SER A 439 5.13 -7.03 -11.66
N ILE A 440 4.55 -6.96 -12.85
CA ILE A 440 3.58 -5.92 -13.20
C ILE A 440 2.33 -6.59 -13.70
N LYS A 441 1.18 -6.07 -13.28
CA LYS A 441 -0.11 -6.38 -13.87
C LYS A 441 -0.60 -5.19 -14.68
N VAL A 442 -0.85 -5.46 -15.95
CA VAL A 442 -1.34 -4.48 -16.91
C VAL A 442 -2.77 -4.87 -17.31
N SER A 443 -3.72 -3.95 -17.16
CA SER A 443 -5.08 -4.07 -17.70
C SER A 443 -5.30 -2.90 -18.65
N VAL A 444 -5.34 -3.15 -19.98
CA VAL A 444 -5.41 -2.06 -20.97
C VAL A 444 -6.80 -1.94 -21.58
N ASP A 445 -7.43 -0.78 -21.38
CA ASP A 445 -8.50 -0.23 -22.21
C ASP A 445 -8.30 1.30 -22.34
N GLY A 446 -7.54 1.76 -23.35
CA GLY A 446 -7.41 3.18 -23.72
C GLY A 446 -6.05 3.85 -23.48
N LYS A 447 -6.01 5.19 -23.41
CA LYS A 447 -4.80 6.03 -23.26
C LYS A 447 -4.60 6.49 -21.81
N LEU A 448 -3.41 6.26 -21.26
CA LEU A 448 -2.95 6.82 -19.99
C LEU A 448 -1.49 7.26 -20.15
N THR A 449 -1.14 8.41 -19.57
CA THR A 449 0.26 8.80 -19.35
C THR A 449 0.45 9.16 -17.89
N LEU A 450 1.14 8.27 -17.16
CA LEU A 450 1.37 8.40 -15.73
C LEU A 450 2.87 8.52 -15.48
N VAL A 451 3.29 9.54 -14.73
CA VAL A 451 4.60 9.58 -14.08
C VAL A 451 4.37 9.60 -12.57
N LEU A 452 4.68 8.48 -11.92
CA LEU A 452 4.56 8.36 -10.47
C LEU A 452 5.95 8.17 -9.87
N SER A 453 6.34 9.08 -8.97
CA SER A 453 7.55 8.99 -8.16
C SER A 453 7.16 8.80 -6.71
N THR A 454 7.50 7.66 -6.10
CA THR A 454 7.21 7.40 -4.68
C THR A 454 8.46 6.97 -3.92
N VAL A 455 8.56 7.43 -2.66
CA VAL A 455 9.45 6.83 -1.66
C VAL A 455 8.56 5.93 -0.82
N ASN A 456 8.91 4.66 -0.74
CA ASN A 456 8.12 3.65 -0.06
C ASN A 456 8.96 2.99 1.02
N THR A 457 8.35 2.85 2.20
CA THR A 457 8.81 1.93 3.23
C THR A 457 7.67 0.96 3.48
N LYS A 458 7.85 -0.27 3.02
CA LYS A 458 6.83 -1.31 3.14
C LYS A 458 7.42 -2.54 3.83
N GLY A 459 6.60 -3.30 4.54
CA GLY A 459 7.10 -4.51 5.18
C GLY A 459 6.02 -5.28 5.91
N VAL A 460 6.42 -6.44 6.41
CA VAL A 460 5.58 -7.32 7.21
C VAL A 460 6.33 -7.66 8.48
N GLU A 461 5.63 -7.63 9.60
CA GLU A 461 6.14 -8.08 10.88
C GLU A 461 5.18 -9.11 11.48
N TYR A 462 5.78 -10.19 11.93
CA TYR A 462 5.16 -11.23 12.74
C TYR A 462 5.69 -11.13 14.17
N LYS A 463 4.78 -11.25 15.15
CA LYS A 463 5.11 -11.34 16.57
C LYS A 463 4.04 -12.16 17.30
N ASN A 464 4.45 -13.21 18.01
CA ASN A 464 3.58 -14.03 18.87
C ASN A 464 2.25 -14.51 18.22
N GLY A 465 2.27 -14.95 16.97
CA GLY A 465 1.05 -15.39 16.27
C GLY A 465 0.35 -14.29 15.48
N ASN A 466 0.67 -13.02 15.74
CA ASN A 466 0.03 -11.87 15.10
C ASN A 466 0.88 -11.30 13.96
N ILE A 467 0.23 -10.65 12.99
CA ILE A 467 0.87 -9.98 11.86
C ILE A 467 0.45 -8.51 11.82
N ARG A 468 1.41 -7.62 11.54
CA ARG A 468 1.19 -6.21 11.21
C ARG A 468 1.95 -5.84 9.95
N PHE A 469 1.53 -4.74 9.33
CA PHE A 469 2.14 -4.21 8.12
C PHE A 469 2.87 -2.91 8.39
N ILE A 470 4.07 -2.79 7.83
CA ILE A 470 4.80 -1.52 7.78
C ILE A 470 4.40 -0.84 6.46
N ASN A 471 3.86 0.37 6.55
CA ASN A 471 3.35 1.07 5.39
C ASN A 471 3.53 2.59 5.55
N GLU A 472 4.61 3.12 4.96
CA GLU A 472 4.84 4.55 4.83
C GLU A 472 5.13 4.89 3.36
N GLU A 473 4.56 6.00 2.89
CA GLU A 473 4.68 6.40 1.49
C GLU A 473 4.64 7.91 1.34
N THR A 474 5.58 8.44 0.57
CA THR A 474 5.55 9.83 0.08
C THR A 474 5.42 9.82 -1.44
N ARG A 475 4.47 10.60 -1.98
CA ARG A 475 4.14 10.64 -3.41
C ARG A 475 4.41 12.03 -4.01
N ASP A 476 5.10 12.07 -5.15
CA ASP A 476 5.11 13.23 -6.07
C ASP A 476 4.38 12.83 -7.36
N ARG A 477 3.50 13.68 -7.89
CA ARG A 477 2.54 13.29 -8.94
C ARG A 477 2.37 14.33 -10.04
N ASN A 478 2.54 13.90 -11.29
CA ASN A 478 2.02 14.54 -12.50
C ASN A 478 1.28 13.47 -13.31
N ILE A 479 -0.03 13.63 -13.52
CA ILE A 479 -0.90 12.57 -14.05
C ILE A 479 -1.85 13.16 -15.09
N SER A 480 -1.96 12.50 -16.26
CA SER A 480 -2.94 12.79 -17.30
C SER A 480 -3.60 11.48 -17.73
N VAL A 481 -4.93 11.42 -17.68
CA VAL A 481 -5.72 10.18 -17.84
C VAL A 481 -6.85 10.42 -18.83
N GLU A 482 -7.01 9.57 -19.84
CA GLU A 482 -8.08 9.71 -20.85
C GLU A 482 -9.05 8.51 -20.87
N ALA A 483 -8.85 7.44 -20.08
CA ALA A 483 -9.67 6.22 -20.11
C ALA A 483 -9.66 5.39 -18.79
N LYS A 484 -10.47 4.31 -18.73
CA LYS A 484 -10.47 3.34 -17.62
C LYS A 484 -9.26 2.39 -17.73
N ILE A 485 -8.29 2.55 -16.84
CA ILE A 485 -7.06 1.76 -16.84
C ILE A 485 -6.68 1.42 -15.39
N GLU A 486 -6.42 0.15 -15.11
CA GLU A 486 -5.81 -0.28 -13.84
C GLU A 486 -4.41 -0.83 -14.11
N SER A 487 -3.42 -0.15 -13.56
CA SER A 487 -2.01 -0.51 -13.70
C SER A 487 -1.39 -0.67 -12.32
N THR A 488 -0.94 -1.87 -12.01
CA THR A 488 -0.34 -2.18 -10.72
C THR A 488 1.03 -2.82 -10.92
N MET A 489 1.99 -2.36 -10.13
CA MET A 489 3.24 -3.07 -9.91
C MET A 489 3.12 -3.88 -8.63
N SER A 490 3.67 -5.08 -8.62
CA SER A 490 3.78 -5.88 -7.42
C SER A 490 5.25 -6.13 -7.11
N VAL A 491 5.64 -5.80 -5.88
CA VAL A 491 6.93 -6.15 -5.32
C VAL A 491 6.67 -7.29 -4.34
N GLY A 492 7.00 -8.51 -4.76
CA GLY A 492 7.05 -9.69 -3.92
C GLY A 492 8.31 -9.67 -3.08
N MET A 493 8.19 -9.93 -1.79
CA MET A 493 9.32 -10.02 -0.87
C MET A 493 9.31 -11.37 -0.16
N GLY A 494 10.51 -11.93 -0.01
CA GLY A 494 10.75 -13.20 0.67
C GLY A 494 11.97 -13.11 1.57
N LEU A 495 11.78 -13.38 2.86
CA LEU A 495 12.87 -13.58 3.81
C LEU A 495 13.14 -15.07 3.94
N TYR A 496 14.37 -15.49 3.67
CA TYR A 496 14.86 -16.85 3.84
C TYR A 496 15.90 -16.87 4.95
N CYS A 497 15.93 -17.95 5.72
CA CYS A 497 16.85 -18.13 6.83
C CYS A 497 17.49 -19.51 6.76
N VAL A 498 18.78 -19.60 7.10
CA VAL A 498 19.54 -20.86 7.26
C VAL A 498 19.48 -21.75 6.01
N GLY A 499 19.45 -21.14 4.83
CA GLY A 499 19.47 -21.93 3.61
C GLY A 499 18.26 -22.83 3.37
N LEU A 500 17.15 -22.55 4.04
CA LEU A 500 15.90 -23.26 3.83
C LEU A 500 15.33 -22.95 2.44
N LYS A 501 14.73 -23.95 1.81
CA LYS A 501 14.08 -23.82 0.49
C LYS A 501 12.79 -22.97 0.53
N LYS A 502 12.20 -22.78 1.72
CA LYS A 502 10.95 -22.01 1.91
C LYS A 502 11.19 -20.73 2.68
N ARG A 503 10.55 -19.66 2.21
CA ARG A 503 10.59 -18.35 2.85
C ARG A 503 10.00 -18.42 4.27
N LEU A 504 10.73 -17.86 5.25
CA LEU A 504 10.21 -17.63 6.59
C LEU A 504 9.03 -16.65 6.52
N ILE A 505 9.25 -15.49 5.90
CA ILE A 505 8.22 -14.49 5.58
C ILE A 505 8.07 -14.40 4.07
N GLY A 506 6.83 -14.38 3.61
CA GLY A 506 6.48 -14.15 2.22
C GLY A 506 5.31 -13.21 2.09
N ALA A 507 5.49 -12.11 1.37
CA ALA A 507 4.43 -11.16 1.12
C ALA A 507 4.56 -10.52 -0.25
N ASP A 508 3.44 -10.30 -0.92
CA ASP A 508 3.37 -9.60 -2.19
C ASP A 508 2.69 -8.26 -1.97
N ILE A 509 3.44 -7.17 -2.17
CA ILE A 509 2.94 -5.80 -2.04
C ILE A 509 2.58 -5.32 -3.43
N ILE A 510 1.28 -5.20 -3.66
CA ILE A 510 0.70 -4.71 -4.89
C ILE A 510 0.40 -3.24 -4.70
N PHE A 511 1.01 -2.38 -5.49
CA PHE A 511 0.75 -0.96 -5.47
C PHE A 511 0.66 -0.40 -6.88
N GLY A 512 -0.08 0.69 -7.03
CA GLY A 512 -0.21 1.31 -8.34
C GLY A 512 -1.24 2.41 -8.32
N VAL A 513 -1.79 2.65 -9.50
CA VAL A 513 -2.87 3.58 -9.68
C VAL A 513 -3.93 2.95 -10.57
N GLY A 514 -5.17 3.27 -10.27
CA GLY A 514 -6.27 3.04 -11.16
C GLY A 514 -6.82 4.37 -11.68
N ALA A 515 -7.42 4.27 -12.84
CA ALA A 515 -8.20 5.28 -13.49
C ALA A 515 -9.53 4.66 -13.88
N LYS A 516 -10.61 5.34 -13.55
CA LYS A 516 -11.95 4.96 -13.98
C LYS A 516 -12.55 6.11 -14.75
N ALA A 517 -12.93 5.83 -15.99
CA ALA A 517 -13.84 6.68 -16.73
C ALA A 517 -15.27 6.20 -16.46
N SER A 518 -16.17 7.12 -16.17
CA SER A 518 -17.61 6.88 -16.16
C SER A 518 -18.31 7.91 -17.02
N GLY A 519 -19.16 7.46 -17.95
CA GLY A 519 -19.90 8.31 -18.87
C GLY A 519 -21.41 8.33 -18.60
N LYS A 520 -22.06 9.45 -18.93
CA LYS A 520 -23.51 9.53 -19.11
C LYS A 520 -23.84 10.28 -20.40
N VAL A 521 -24.82 9.78 -21.12
CA VAL A 521 -25.40 10.44 -22.30
C VAL A 521 -26.81 10.88 -21.95
N ASN A 522 -27.09 12.15 -22.17
CA ASN A 522 -28.37 12.78 -21.97
C ASN A 522 -29.00 13.02 -23.35
N LEU A 523 -30.26 12.64 -23.50
CA LEU A 523 -31.11 13.04 -24.62
C LEU A 523 -31.91 14.25 -24.19
N VAL A 524 -31.79 15.33 -24.95
CA VAL A 524 -32.29 16.66 -24.56
C VAL A 524 -33.12 17.24 -25.70
N ASP A 525 -34.17 17.98 -25.36
CA ASP A 525 -35.00 18.71 -26.32
C ASP A 525 -34.45 20.13 -26.62
N PRO A 526 -35.03 20.88 -27.58
CA PRO A 526 -34.58 22.24 -27.90
C PRO A 526 -34.77 23.26 -26.76
N GLU A 527 -35.60 22.95 -25.76
CA GLU A 527 -35.87 23.80 -24.60
C GLU A 527 -34.99 23.45 -23.39
N ASN A 528 -34.05 22.50 -23.56
CA ASN A 528 -33.13 22.01 -22.55
C ASN A 528 -33.81 21.18 -21.42
N HIS A 529 -34.91 20.50 -21.72
CA HIS A 529 -35.51 19.50 -20.84
C HIS A 529 -34.81 18.14 -21.01
N LEU A 530 -34.57 17.44 -19.90
CA LEU A 530 -33.98 16.10 -19.92
C LEU A 530 -35.04 15.06 -20.30
N ILE A 531 -34.85 14.40 -21.43
CA ILE A 531 -35.79 13.39 -21.96
C ILE A 531 -35.47 11.99 -21.43
N GLU A 532 -34.20 11.58 -21.56
CA GLU A 532 -33.70 10.29 -21.06
C GLU A 532 -32.20 10.43 -20.75
N MET A 533 -31.72 9.77 -19.69
CA MET A 533 -30.30 9.70 -19.35
C MET A 533 -29.89 8.25 -19.28
N VAL A 534 -28.79 7.91 -19.96
CA VAL A 534 -28.24 6.56 -19.99
C VAL A 534 -26.79 6.61 -19.51
N LYS A 535 -26.47 5.74 -18.54
CA LYS A 535 -25.12 5.55 -18.00
C LYS A 535 -24.31 4.61 -18.90
N ASP A 536 -23.00 4.73 -18.85
CA ASP A 536 -22.07 3.98 -19.67
C ASP A 536 -22.06 2.47 -19.45
N ASP A 537 -22.46 1.96 -18.29
CA ASP A 537 -22.65 0.53 -18.05
C ASP A 537 -23.85 -0.06 -18.81
N GLU A 538 -24.72 0.79 -19.36
CA GLU A 538 -25.89 0.39 -20.15
C GLU A 538 -25.63 0.35 -21.67
N TYR A 539 -24.49 0.83 -22.16
CA TYR A 539 -24.11 0.81 -23.59
C TYR A 539 -22.61 0.51 -23.84
N THR A 540 -22.27 0.03 -25.03
CA THR A 540 -20.93 -0.45 -25.36
C THR A 540 -20.08 0.68 -25.95
N THR A 541 -19.26 1.39 -25.15
CA THR A 541 -18.41 2.55 -25.56
C THR A 541 -17.31 2.20 -26.59
N ASN A 542 -16.76 3.10 -27.42
CA ASN A 542 -16.58 4.57 -27.35
C ASN A 542 -17.67 5.41 -28.03
N ALA A 543 -18.25 6.38 -27.32
CA ALA A 543 -18.92 7.50 -27.98
C ALA A 543 -17.86 8.39 -28.65
N ASP A 544 -18.16 8.91 -29.84
CA ASP A 544 -17.30 9.82 -30.60
C ASP A 544 -17.99 11.19 -30.66
N ALA A 545 -17.24 12.29 -30.85
CA ALA A 545 -17.79 13.60 -31.15
C ALA A 545 -18.78 13.56 -32.34
N ALA A 546 -18.61 12.63 -33.28
CA ALA A 546 -19.57 12.38 -34.37
C ALA A 546 -20.95 11.90 -33.90
N LEU A 547 -21.06 11.28 -32.71
CA LEU A 547 -22.32 10.87 -32.10
C LEU A 547 -23.12 12.09 -31.59
N LEU A 548 -22.45 13.08 -30.99
CA LEU A 548 -23.12 14.29 -30.48
C LEU A 548 -23.67 15.18 -31.60
N GLN A 549 -23.15 15.05 -32.81
CA GLN A 549 -23.65 15.78 -33.99
C GLN A 549 -24.92 15.15 -34.59
N LYS A 550 -25.42 14.04 -34.04
CA LYS A 550 -26.60 13.35 -34.54
C LYS A 550 -27.87 13.96 -33.96
N VAL A 551 -28.78 14.33 -34.85
CA VAL A 551 -30.14 14.74 -34.51
C VAL A 551 -31.02 13.51 -34.46
N ILE A 552 -31.71 13.32 -33.34
CA ILE A 552 -32.69 12.25 -33.13
C ILE A 552 -34.06 12.91 -33.18
N THR A 553 -35.02 12.34 -33.90
CA THR A 553 -36.35 12.95 -34.04
C THR A 553 -37.40 12.18 -33.24
N THR A 554 -38.39 12.90 -32.70
CA THR A 554 -39.57 12.32 -32.05
C THR A 554 -40.81 13.17 -32.30
N THR A 555 -41.93 12.83 -31.66
CA THR A 555 -43.18 13.60 -31.76
C THR A 555 -43.44 14.38 -30.47
N ALA A 556 -44.15 15.50 -30.56
CA ALA A 556 -44.53 16.27 -29.37
C ALA A 556 -45.43 15.50 -28.40
N GLU A 557 -46.18 14.50 -28.89
CA GLU A 557 -46.99 13.58 -28.06
C GLU A 557 -46.10 12.76 -27.12
N ILE A 558 -44.99 12.21 -27.64
CA ILE A 558 -44.01 11.46 -26.84
C ILE A 558 -43.37 12.35 -25.77
N ILE A 559 -43.02 13.60 -26.10
CA ILE A 559 -42.45 14.53 -25.11
C ILE A 559 -43.49 14.91 -24.05
N SER A 560 -44.76 15.09 -24.44
CA SER A 560 -45.85 15.35 -23.49
C SER A 560 -46.06 14.20 -22.50
N ASP A 561 -45.97 12.95 -22.96
CA ASP A 561 -46.07 11.78 -22.09
C ASP A 561 -44.87 11.68 -21.13
N ILE A 562 -43.67 12.03 -21.58
CA ILE A 562 -42.47 12.09 -20.75
C ILE A 562 -42.58 13.21 -19.70
N ALA A 563 -43.00 14.41 -20.10
CA ALA A 563 -43.22 15.53 -19.19
C ALA A 563 -44.19 15.16 -18.07
N LYS A 564 -45.32 14.52 -18.40
CA LYS A 564 -46.29 14.00 -17.43
C LYS A 564 -45.67 12.96 -16.49
N SER A 565 -44.86 12.04 -17.01
CA SER A 565 -44.17 11.04 -16.19
C SER A 565 -43.16 11.66 -15.21
N GLN A 566 -42.64 12.84 -15.53
CA GLN A 566 -41.74 13.62 -14.68
C GLN A 566 -42.47 14.68 -13.83
N GLY A 567 -43.81 14.66 -13.77
CA GLY A 567 -44.61 15.58 -12.96
C GLY A 567 -44.80 16.98 -13.55
N GLY A 568 -44.47 17.20 -14.82
CA GLY A 568 -44.64 18.47 -15.52
C GLY A 568 -45.58 18.39 -16.72
N SER A 569 -45.66 19.49 -17.45
CA SER A 569 -46.42 19.61 -18.70
C SER A 569 -45.51 20.09 -19.83
N TYR A 570 -45.93 19.79 -21.06
CA TYR A 570 -45.25 20.22 -22.27
C TYR A 570 -46.28 20.65 -23.30
N THR A 571 -46.18 21.90 -23.75
CA THR A 571 -47.09 22.47 -24.75
C THR A 571 -46.45 22.39 -26.13
N ALA A 572 -47.02 21.58 -27.00
CA ALA A 572 -46.48 21.31 -28.33
C ALA A 572 -46.44 22.56 -29.22
N GLY A 573 -45.29 22.82 -29.85
CA GLY A 573 -45.15 23.77 -30.96
C GLY A 573 -45.39 23.11 -32.33
N ASP A 574 -44.43 22.28 -32.77
CA ASP A 574 -44.44 21.54 -34.06
C ASP A 574 -44.73 20.04 -33.85
N ASN A 575 -45.16 19.31 -34.90
CA ASN A 575 -45.45 17.87 -34.84
C ASN A 575 -44.19 17.00 -34.66
N GLU A 576 -43.03 17.48 -35.11
CA GLU A 576 -41.74 16.79 -35.02
C GLU A 576 -40.80 17.58 -34.11
N VAL A 577 -40.26 16.92 -33.09
CA VAL A 577 -39.30 17.50 -32.15
C VAL A 577 -37.91 16.94 -32.45
N GLN A 578 -36.94 17.84 -32.62
CA GLN A 578 -35.54 17.48 -32.80
C GLN A 578 -34.84 17.41 -31.45
N LEU A 579 -34.37 16.23 -31.08
CA LEU A 579 -33.59 15.97 -29.89
C LEU A 579 -32.10 15.93 -30.25
N HIS A 580 -31.27 16.37 -29.32
CA HIS A 580 -29.82 16.27 -29.42
C HIS A 580 -29.25 15.49 -28.24
N LEU A 581 -28.03 14.98 -28.44
CA LEU A 581 -27.29 14.28 -27.40
C LEU A 581 -26.33 15.24 -26.72
N GLU A 582 -26.23 15.11 -25.40
CA GLU A 582 -25.22 15.77 -24.58
C GLU A 582 -24.50 14.71 -23.75
N MET A 583 -23.18 14.84 -23.58
CA MET A 583 -22.41 13.86 -22.84
C MET A 583 -21.64 14.49 -21.69
N CYS A 584 -21.59 13.77 -20.58
CA CYS A 584 -20.65 14.00 -19.49
C CYS A 584 -19.79 12.74 -19.31
N ALA A 585 -18.52 12.92 -19.00
CA ALA A 585 -17.65 11.85 -18.57
C ALA A 585 -16.79 12.30 -17.38
N ASP A 586 -16.81 11.52 -16.31
CA ASP A 586 -15.90 11.68 -15.18
C ASP A 586 -14.70 10.77 -15.38
N ILE A 587 -13.52 11.29 -15.08
CA ILE A 587 -12.27 10.54 -15.05
C ILE A 587 -11.70 10.67 -13.64
N ILE A 588 -11.74 9.56 -12.91
CA ILE A 588 -11.32 9.47 -11.51
C ILE A 588 -10.01 8.70 -11.44
N GLY A 589 -8.97 9.34 -10.92
CA GLY A 589 -7.69 8.70 -10.59
C GLY A 589 -7.63 8.32 -9.11
N TYR A 590 -7.21 7.10 -8.81
CA TYR A 590 -7.12 6.55 -7.45
C TYR A 590 -5.87 5.70 -7.24
N GLY A 591 -5.42 5.58 -5.99
CA GLY A 591 -4.28 4.74 -5.62
C GLY A 591 -4.69 3.28 -5.47
N ILE A 592 -3.72 2.37 -5.59
CA ILE A 592 -3.92 0.97 -5.25
C ILE A 592 -2.80 0.61 -4.28
N LEU A 593 -3.15 -0.02 -3.16
CA LEU A 593 -2.22 -0.63 -2.23
C LEU A 593 -2.91 -1.82 -1.59
N LYS A 594 -2.33 -2.99 -1.81
CA LYS A 594 -2.78 -4.25 -1.28
C LYS A 594 -1.58 -5.11 -0.90
N ILE A 595 -1.66 -5.81 0.21
CA ILE A 595 -0.62 -6.75 0.66
C ILE A 595 -1.23 -8.14 0.74
N GLU A 596 -0.62 -9.10 0.06
CA GLU A 596 -1.01 -10.51 0.07
C GLU A 596 0.04 -11.33 0.80
N LEU A 597 -0.39 -12.16 1.75
CA LEU A 597 0.52 -13.07 2.47
C LEU A 597 0.72 -14.36 1.67
N GLY A 598 1.99 -14.70 1.48
CA GLY A 598 2.44 -15.84 0.70
C GLY A 598 2.05 -17.20 1.27
N ASN A 599 1.43 -18.07 0.45
CA ASN A 599 1.04 -19.42 0.87
C ASN A 599 2.22 -20.35 1.23
N ASP A 600 3.40 -20.06 0.72
CA ASP A 600 4.65 -20.77 0.96
C ASP A 600 5.48 -20.18 2.12
N SER A 601 5.00 -19.11 2.77
CA SER A 601 5.60 -18.60 4.01
C SER A 601 5.43 -19.60 5.16
N GLN A 602 6.54 -19.93 5.82
CA GLN A 602 6.52 -20.84 6.98
C GLN A 602 5.68 -20.28 8.13
N ILE A 603 5.83 -18.98 8.44
CA ILE A 603 5.01 -18.33 9.48
C ILE A 603 3.53 -18.43 9.14
N CYS A 604 3.16 -18.15 7.89
CA CYS A 604 1.76 -18.23 7.49
C CYS A 604 1.18 -19.65 7.65
N LYS A 605 1.97 -20.68 7.33
CA LYS A 605 1.59 -22.09 7.51
C LYS A 605 1.50 -22.48 8.99
N LEU A 606 2.50 -22.12 9.79
CA LEU A 606 2.59 -22.46 11.21
C LEU A 606 1.42 -21.88 12.03
N PHE A 607 0.92 -20.71 11.62
CA PHE A 607 -0.15 -20.00 12.34
C PHE A 607 -1.50 -19.98 11.60
N GLY A 608 -1.64 -20.68 10.47
CA GLY A 608 -2.92 -20.84 9.77
C GLY A 608 -3.48 -19.56 9.13
N ILE A 609 -2.61 -18.66 8.67
CA ILE A 609 -2.97 -17.33 8.12
C ILE A 609 -2.62 -17.17 6.63
N SER A 610 -2.22 -18.26 5.96
CA SER A 610 -1.88 -18.29 4.53
C SER A 610 -3.02 -17.80 3.63
N GLY A 611 -2.68 -17.00 2.61
CA GLY A 611 -3.61 -16.59 1.56
C GLY A 611 -4.51 -15.41 1.92
N LYS A 612 -4.26 -14.75 3.06
CA LYS A 612 -4.94 -13.50 3.43
C LYS A 612 -4.45 -12.34 2.56
N SER A 613 -5.40 -11.48 2.18
CA SER A 613 -5.20 -10.27 1.39
C SER A 613 -5.72 -9.07 2.18
N TYR A 614 -4.91 -8.03 2.30
CA TYR A 614 -5.23 -6.80 3.00
C TYR A 614 -5.21 -5.65 2.00
N THR A 615 -6.37 -5.03 1.74
CA THR A 615 -6.48 -3.86 0.87
C THR A 615 -6.46 -2.60 1.71
N PHE A 616 -5.49 -1.73 1.46
CA PHE A 616 -5.34 -0.46 2.16
C PHE A 616 -5.84 0.70 1.32
N LEU A 617 -5.51 0.69 0.02
CA LEU A 617 -5.93 1.72 -0.92
C LEU A 617 -6.59 1.08 -2.14
N GLU A 618 -7.74 1.62 -2.49
CA GLU A 618 -8.55 1.24 -3.65
C GLU A 618 -9.40 2.42 -4.12
N GLU A 619 -10.24 2.21 -5.14
CA GLU A 619 -11.05 3.27 -5.78
C GLU A 619 -11.85 4.10 -4.77
N ASN A 620 -12.42 3.46 -3.76
CA ASN A 620 -13.37 4.11 -2.85
C ASN A 620 -12.72 4.98 -1.78
N ASN A 621 -11.48 4.68 -1.39
CA ASN A 621 -10.82 5.35 -0.26
C ASN A 621 -9.53 6.11 -0.64
N SER A 622 -9.11 6.06 -1.91
CA SER A 622 -7.80 6.61 -2.31
C SER A 622 -7.83 7.43 -3.60
N THR A 623 -8.98 8.01 -3.94
CA THR A 623 -9.08 8.97 -5.04
C THR A 623 -8.19 10.17 -4.81
N PHE A 624 -7.48 10.62 -5.84
CA PHE A 624 -6.62 11.79 -5.77
C PHE A 624 -6.83 12.78 -6.93
N TYR A 625 -7.59 12.39 -7.95
CA TYR A 625 -7.80 13.14 -9.18
C TYR A 625 -9.23 12.97 -9.67
N HIS A 626 -9.85 14.06 -10.09
CA HIS A 626 -11.16 14.05 -10.71
C HIS A 626 -11.20 15.10 -11.84
N ALA A 627 -11.39 14.65 -13.07
CA ALA A 627 -11.67 15.51 -14.22
C ALA A 627 -13.08 15.25 -14.73
N HIS A 628 -13.80 16.30 -15.08
CA HIS A 628 -15.13 16.20 -15.68
C HIS A 628 -15.08 16.75 -17.11
N ILE A 629 -15.46 15.92 -18.08
CA ILE A 629 -15.43 16.22 -19.50
C ILE A 629 -16.86 16.36 -19.99
N GLU A 630 -17.17 17.50 -20.62
CA GLU A 630 -18.47 17.74 -21.25
C GLU A 630 -18.31 17.78 -22.77
N ASP A 631 -19.15 17.04 -23.48
CA ASP A 631 -19.21 17.03 -24.95
C ASP A 631 -17.85 16.85 -25.65
N PHE A 632 -16.99 15.96 -25.12
CA PHE A 632 -15.62 15.72 -25.59
C PHE A 632 -14.66 16.93 -25.53
N LYS A 633 -14.98 17.95 -24.74
CA LYS A 633 -14.07 19.08 -24.46
C LYS A 633 -12.99 18.70 -23.47
N PHE A 634 -12.17 17.71 -23.84
CA PHE A 634 -11.10 17.16 -22.99
C PHE A 634 -10.15 18.23 -22.47
N ALA A 635 -9.75 19.18 -23.31
CA ALA A 635 -8.84 20.26 -22.91
C ALA A 635 -9.42 21.12 -21.76
N GLU A 636 -10.72 21.40 -21.79
CA GLU A 636 -11.40 22.18 -20.74
C GLU A 636 -11.56 21.35 -19.47
N GLY A 637 -12.02 20.10 -19.61
CA GLY A 637 -12.22 19.24 -18.45
C GLY A 637 -10.94 18.89 -17.69
N PHE A 638 -9.82 18.71 -18.41
CA PHE A 638 -8.51 18.51 -17.78
C PHE A 638 -7.92 19.79 -17.19
N ALA A 639 -8.15 20.95 -17.82
CA ALA A 639 -7.74 22.23 -17.25
C ALA A 639 -8.46 22.53 -15.92
N ASN A 640 -9.68 22.01 -15.76
CA ASN A 640 -10.52 22.19 -14.57
C ASN A 640 -10.46 21.00 -13.59
N ALA A 641 -9.54 20.05 -13.78
CA ALA A 641 -9.43 18.88 -12.93
C ALA A 641 -9.05 19.25 -11.49
N VAL A 642 -9.67 18.57 -10.53
CA VAL A 642 -9.40 18.76 -9.10
C VAL A 642 -8.48 17.66 -8.58
N TRP A 643 -7.55 18.06 -7.71
CA TRP A 643 -6.58 17.18 -7.05
C TRP A 643 -6.83 17.13 -5.54
N GLY A 644 -6.67 15.94 -4.95
CA GLY A 644 -6.80 15.73 -3.50
C GLY A 644 -7.69 14.54 -3.15
N SER A 645 -7.64 14.10 -1.90
CA SER A 645 -8.40 12.96 -1.37
C SER A 645 -9.92 13.12 -1.54
N ASP A 646 -10.42 14.36 -1.51
CA ASP A 646 -11.83 14.70 -1.65
C ASP A 646 -12.26 15.01 -3.09
N ALA A 647 -11.38 14.89 -4.09
CA ALA A 647 -11.68 15.29 -5.46
C ALA A 647 -12.95 14.60 -6.02
N ARG A 648 -13.20 13.35 -5.63
CA ARG A 648 -14.39 12.56 -6.02
C ARG A 648 -15.70 13.13 -5.46
N LYS A 649 -15.67 13.94 -4.38
CA LYS A 649 -16.86 14.46 -3.70
C LYS A 649 -17.47 15.68 -4.37
N LEU A 650 -16.82 16.23 -5.41
CA LEU A 650 -17.26 17.46 -6.08
C LEU A 650 -18.13 17.15 -7.31
N ASP A 651 -19.31 17.76 -7.39
CA ASP A 651 -20.07 17.85 -8.64
C ASP A 651 -19.41 18.89 -9.54
N LEU A 652 -18.62 18.41 -10.51
CA LEU A 652 -17.94 19.24 -11.49
C LEU A 652 -18.78 19.46 -12.77
N CYS A 653 -19.99 18.88 -12.82
CA CYS A 653 -20.86 18.98 -13.99
C CYS A 653 -21.50 20.37 -14.09
N THR A 654 -21.23 21.05 -15.20
CA THR A 654 -21.76 22.38 -15.49
C THR A 654 -23.12 22.31 -16.19
N LYS A 655 -23.43 21.21 -16.87
CA LYS A 655 -24.75 20.97 -17.47
C LYS A 655 -25.85 20.90 -16.41
N LYS A 656 -26.84 21.79 -16.53
CA LYS A 656 -28.07 21.81 -15.73
C LYS A 656 -29.27 21.83 -16.69
N PHE A 657 -30.23 20.93 -16.47
CA PHE A 657 -31.41 20.78 -17.32
C PHE A 657 -32.60 21.55 -16.73
N LYS A 658 -33.44 22.11 -17.61
CA LYS A 658 -34.66 22.81 -17.22
C LYS A 658 -35.70 21.76 -16.79
N PRO A 659 -36.41 21.94 -15.66
CA PRO A 659 -37.60 21.13 -15.38
C PRO A 659 -38.71 21.46 -16.38
N PHE A 660 -39.58 20.50 -16.67
CA PHE A 660 -40.80 20.76 -17.42
C PHE A 660 -41.69 21.77 -16.67
N ASP A 661 -42.54 22.49 -17.42
CA ASP A 661 -43.41 23.49 -16.83
C ASP A 661 -44.39 22.83 -15.83
N GLU A 662 -44.73 23.51 -14.74
CA GLU A 662 -45.66 22.99 -13.73
C GLU A 662 -46.97 22.53 -14.40
N ALA A 663 -47.41 21.30 -14.11
CA ALA A 663 -48.69 20.83 -14.61
C ALA A 663 -49.82 21.63 -13.95
N ASP A 664 -50.76 22.16 -14.75
CA ASP A 664 -51.98 22.76 -14.22
C ASP A 664 -52.66 21.76 -13.25
N GLU A 665 -52.84 22.19 -12.00
CA GLU A 665 -53.29 21.38 -10.88
C GLU A 665 -54.64 20.68 -11.13
N GLU A 666 -54.65 19.35 -11.08
CA GLU A 666 -55.69 18.63 -10.35
C GLU A 666 -55.03 17.89 -9.19
N GLU A 667 -55.52 18.18 -7.97
CA GLU A 667 -55.01 17.74 -6.67
C GLU A 667 -54.69 16.24 -6.60
N SER A 668 -53.47 15.92 -6.16
CA SER A 668 -53.14 14.64 -5.53
C SER A 668 -51.98 14.85 -4.56
N GLU A 669 -52.24 14.50 -3.30
CA GLU A 669 -51.42 14.70 -2.11
C GLU A 669 -50.06 13.96 -2.14
N THR A 670 -49.07 14.61 -1.51
CA THR A 670 -47.87 14.07 -0.84
C THR A 670 -47.01 13.03 -1.58
N ALA A 671 -45.83 13.47 -2.00
CA ALA A 671 -44.62 12.66 -1.92
C ALA A 671 -43.51 13.53 -1.32
N GLU A 672 -43.00 13.07 -0.18
CA GLU A 672 -41.82 13.59 0.48
C GLU A 672 -40.62 13.47 -0.47
N ASP A 673 -39.82 14.53 -0.55
CA ASP A 673 -38.52 14.53 -1.21
C ASP A 673 -37.56 13.69 -0.35
N GLU A 674 -37.61 12.38 -0.55
CA GLU A 674 -36.57 11.46 -0.10
C GLU A 674 -35.50 11.28 -1.18
N SER A 675 -34.26 11.47 -0.75
CA SER A 675 -33.03 10.87 -1.25
C SER A 675 -32.37 11.48 -2.50
N ILE A 676 -31.40 12.37 -2.24
CA ILE A 676 -30.04 12.10 -2.73
C ILE A 676 -29.14 12.01 -1.49
N GLN A 677 -29.12 10.82 -0.89
CA GLN A 677 -27.95 10.40 -0.13
C GLN A 677 -26.77 10.39 -1.10
N SER A 678 -25.78 11.23 -0.82
CA SER A 678 -24.43 10.98 -1.32
C SER A 678 -23.82 9.83 -0.52
N ASP A 679 -24.22 8.61 -0.84
CA ASP A 679 -23.51 7.36 -0.53
C ASP A 679 -22.55 7.03 -1.68
N ASP A 680 -21.36 6.47 -1.51
CA ASP A 680 -20.43 6.46 -0.39
C ASP A 680 -19.03 6.33 -1.03
N GLY A 681 -18.02 6.97 -0.43
CA GLY A 681 -16.74 6.29 -0.35
C GLY A 681 -16.90 5.43 0.89
N THR A 682 -16.90 4.11 0.73
CA THR A 682 -17.32 3.18 1.78
C THR A 682 -16.48 3.43 3.03
N ILE A 683 -17.07 4.02 4.07
CA ILE A 683 -16.47 4.05 5.40
C ILE A 683 -16.43 2.60 5.83
N ILE A 684 -15.23 2.11 6.15
CA ILE A 684 -15.09 0.72 6.56
C ILE A 684 -15.63 0.63 7.98
N GLU A 685 -16.63 -0.23 8.18
CA GLU A 685 -17.12 -0.55 9.51
C GLU A 685 -15.97 -1.15 10.35
N GLY A 686 -15.68 -0.51 11.46
CA GLY A 686 -14.63 -0.89 12.40
C GLY A 686 -15.15 -0.89 13.83
N LYS A 687 -14.24 -1.00 14.80
CA LYS A 687 -14.59 -0.96 16.23
C LYS A 687 -14.41 0.40 16.89
N TYR A 688 -13.57 1.25 16.30
CA TYR A 688 -13.19 2.57 16.81
C TYR A 688 -13.26 3.60 15.69
N ILE A 689 -13.20 4.89 16.06
CA ILE A 689 -12.99 5.97 15.10
C ILE A 689 -11.49 5.95 14.73
N SER A 690 -11.15 5.59 13.49
CA SER A 690 -9.78 5.72 12.95
C SER A 690 -9.66 6.95 12.06
N LEU A 691 -8.56 7.70 12.20
CA LEU A 691 -8.26 8.86 11.36
C LEU A 691 -7.12 8.53 10.41
N SER A 692 -7.17 9.08 9.20
CA SER A 692 -6.13 8.83 8.18
C SER A 692 -4.74 9.34 8.56
N GLN A 693 -4.67 10.28 9.51
CA GLN A 693 -3.44 10.84 10.04
C GLN A 693 -3.64 11.22 11.51
N LEU A 694 -2.63 10.97 12.35
CA LEU A 694 -2.62 11.43 13.75
C LEU A 694 -2.04 12.83 13.91
N GLY A 695 -1.40 13.38 12.88
CA GLY A 695 -0.81 14.72 12.91
C GLY A 695 -0.83 15.40 11.54
N VAL A 696 -1.12 16.70 11.52
CA VAL A 696 -1.17 17.53 10.30
C VAL A 696 -0.41 18.83 10.53
N SER A 697 0.43 19.21 9.56
CA SER A 697 1.11 20.50 9.52
C SER A 697 0.48 21.38 8.43
N LEU A 698 0.05 22.57 8.80
CA LEU A 698 -0.65 23.52 7.93
C LEU A 698 0.08 24.86 7.89
N SER A 699 0.03 25.53 6.75
CA SER A 699 0.39 26.96 6.69
C SER A 699 -0.78 27.79 7.20
N GLN A 700 -0.51 28.98 7.75
CA GLN A 700 -1.57 29.89 8.18
C GLN A 700 -2.54 30.18 7.01
N GLY A 701 -3.85 30.04 7.25
CA GLY A 701 -4.91 30.19 6.24
C GLY A 701 -5.19 28.95 5.38
N GLU A 702 -4.38 27.89 5.48
CA GLU A 702 -4.62 26.62 4.81
C GLU A 702 -5.83 25.89 5.44
N GLN A 703 -6.54 25.13 4.60
CA GLN A 703 -7.69 24.32 5.00
C GLN A 703 -7.42 22.84 4.75
N TYR A 704 -7.94 21.99 5.63
CA TYR A 704 -7.75 20.55 5.61
C TYR A 704 -9.02 19.84 6.06
N THR A 705 -9.50 18.85 5.29
CA THR A 705 -10.62 18.00 5.71
C THR A 705 -10.09 16.80 6.48
N VAL A 706 -10.67 16.52 7.64
CA VAL A 706 -10.33 15.36 8.46
C VAL A 706 -10.71 14.08 7.73
N GLY A 707 -9.74 13.21 7.48
CA GLY A 707 -9.99 11.89 6.91
C GLY A 707 -10.36 10.89 8.01
N ILE A 708 -11.53 10.28 7.92
CA ILE A 708 -11.99 9.19 8.78
C ILE A 708 -11.93 7.90 7.96
N GLU A 709 -11.23 6.89 8.49
CA GLU A 709 -11.05 5.60 7.83
C GLU A 709 -12.10 4.58 8.28
N THR A 710 -12.43 4.58 9.57
CA THR A 710 -13.37 3.64 10.17
C THR A 710 -14.27 4.30 11.20
N LEU A 711 -15.46 3.73 11.38
CA LEU A 711 -16.40 4.07 12.45
C LEU A 711 -16.85 2.80 13.18
N PRO A 712 -17.20 2.89 14.49
CA PRO A 712 -17.80 1.78 15.20
C PRO A 712 -19.08 1.27 14.52
N GLU A 713 -19.36 -0.03 14.64
CA GLU A 713 -20.59 -0.64 14.15
C GLU A 713 -21.85 0.14 14.58
N GLY A 714 -22.75 0.37 13.63
CA GLY A 714 -23.99 1.10 13.83
C GLY A 714 -23.89 2.64 13.77
N TYR A 715 -22.72 3.21 13.47
CA TYR A 715 -22.54 4.66 13.29
C TYR A 715 -22.20 5.04 11.86
N SER A 716 -22.65 6.22 11.47
CA SER A 716 -22.40 6.83 10.17
C SER A 716 -21.60 8.13 10.31
N ILE A 717 -21.13 8.67 9.19
CA ILE A 717 -20.44 9.96 9.18
C ILE A 717 -21.31 11.11 9.75
N ALA A 718 -22.63 11.00 9.67
CA ALA A 718 -23.56 12.00 10.17
C ALA A 718 -23.56 12.10 11.71
N ASP A 719 -23.19 11.01 12.38
CA ASP A 719 -23.11 10.92 13.84
C ASP A 719 -21.83 11.55 14.40
N VAL A 720 -20.82 11.75 13.54
CA VAL A 720 -19.51 12.28 13.92
C VAL A 720 -19.59 13.77 14.24
N LYS A 721 -18.90 14.16 15.31
CA LYS A 721 -18.70 15.54 15.75
C LYS A 721 -17.21 15.86 15.88
N TYR A 722 -16.91 17.14 15.75
CA TYR A 722 -15.54 17.66 15.78
C TYR A 722 -15.42 18.79 16.81
N SER A 723 -14.27 18.89 17.46
CA SER A 723 -13.92 20.05 18.29
C SER A 723 -12.41 20.28 18.31
N VAL A 724 -11.98 21.52 18.46
CA VAL A 724 -10.56 21.88 18.61
C VAL A 724 -10.33 22.46 19.99
N GLN A 725 -9.30 21.98 20.70
CA GLN A 725 -9.01 22.41 22.08
C GLN A 725 -8.63 23.90 22.19
N ASP A 726 -7.91 24.43 21.20
CA ASP A 726 -7.53 25.84 21.11
C ASP A 726 -7.97 26.46 19.78
N THR A 727 -9.15 27.09 19.82
CA THR A 727 -9.75 27.77 18.66
C THR A 727 -9.00 29.02 18.22
N SER A 728 -8.03 29.51 19.01
CA SER A 728 -7.15 30.61 18.59
C SER A 728 -6.06 30.15 17.62
N VAL A 729 -5.78 28.85 17.60
CA VAL A 729 -4.81 28.21 16.70
C VAL A 729 -5.51 27.66 15.45
N ALA A 730 -6.55 26.84 15.61
CA ALA A 730 -7.29 26.27 14.47
C ALA A 730 -8.81 26.20 14.76
N THR A 731 -9.64 26.22 13.73
CA THR A 731 -11.09 25.98 13.87
C THR A 731 -11.51 24.79 13.03
N VAL A 732 -12.65 24.16 13.35
CA VAL A 732 -13.23 23.06 12.57
C VAL A 732 -14.74 23.27 12.42
N ASN A 733 -15.29 22.96 11.25
CA ASN A 733 -16.74 23.04 11.01
C ASN A 733 -17.44 21.67 11.20
N SER A 734 -18.76 21.63 11.00
CA SER A 734 -19.57 20.41 11.15
C SER A 734 -19.19 19.28 10.19
N ASN A 735 -18.52 19.60 9.08
CA ASN A 735 -18.15 18.63 8.05
C ASN A 735 -16.68 18.19 8.18
N GLY A 736 -16.02 18.53 9.29
CA GLY A 736 -14.62 18.18 9.52
C GLY A 736 -13.62 19.03 8.72
N LEU A 737 -13.99 20.19 8.19
CA LEU A 737 -13.05 21.11 7.55
C LEU A 737 -12.34 21.96 8.61
N VAL A 738 -11.04 21.69 8.82
CA VAL A 738 -10.14 22.44 9.68
C VAL A 738 -9.60 23.65 8.93
N THR A 739 -9.58 24.82 9.58
CA THR A 739 -8.98 26.06 9.06
C THR A 739 -7.87 26.54 10.00
N ALA A 740 -6.67 26.74 9.46
CA ALA A 740 -5.51 27.23 10.20
C ALA A 740 -5.62 28.74 10.47
N ILE A 741 -5.63 29.15 11.75
CA ILE A 741 -5.83 30.55 12.17
C ILE A 741 -4.50 31.26 12.48
N ALA A 742 -3.64 30.65 13.32
CA ALA A 742 -2.42 31.27 13.79
C ALA A 742 -1.32 30.23 14.08
N GLU A 743 -0.06 30.65 14.00
CA GLU A 743 1.10 29.83 14.36
C GLU A 743 0.96 29.27 15.79
N GLY A 744 1.24 27.98 15.94
CA GLY A 744 1.08 27.27 17.19
C GLY A 744 0.67 25.82 16.97
N SER A 745 0.29 25.14 18.06
CA SER A 745 -0.24 23.79 17.99
C SER A 745 -1.52 23.63 18.81
N THR A 746 -2.40 22.75 18.35
CA THR A 746 -3.65 22.42 19.03
C THR A 746 -4.05 20.98 18.73
N MET A 747 -5.10 20.50 19.38
CA MET A 747 -5.56 19.13 19.24
C MET A 747 -7.02 19.10 18.81
N LEU A 748 -7.27 18.38 17.72
CA LEU A 748 -8.58 18.10 17.17
C LEU A 748 -9.12 16.80 17.80
N VAL A 749 -10.32 16.88 18.35
CA VAL A 749 -11.08 15.74 18.87
C VAL A 749 -12.21 15.42 17.90
N VAL A 750 -12.23 14.18 17.41
CA VAL A 750 -13.32 13.58 16.65
C VAL A 750 -14.07 12.63 17.58
N TYR A 751 -15.39 12.74 17.68
CA TYR A 751 -16.15 11.96 18.66
C TYR A 751 -17.59 11.70 18.20
N ILE A 752 -18.25 10.74 18.85
CA ILE A 752 -19.68 10.48 18.70
C ILE A 752 -20.38 10.92 19.98
N GLU A 753 -21.35 11.84 19.86
CA GLU A 753 -22.05 12.41 21.00
C GLU A 753 -22.82 11.34 21.80
N GLY A 754 -22.74 11.41 23.14
CA GLY A 754 -23.40 10.44 24.03
C GLY A 754 -22.66 9.11 24.20
N THR A 755 -21.50 8.93 23.58
CA THR A 755 -20.67 7.71 23.68
C THR A 755 -19.29 8.01 24.24
N GLU A 756 -18.49 6.97 24.45
CA GLU A 756 -17.08 7.07 24.82
C GLU A 756 -16.13 7.07 23.61
N TYR A 757 -16.65 6.93 22.37
CA TYR A 757 -15.83 6.86 21.16
C TYR A 757 -15.21 8.21 20.80
N LYS A 758 -13.89 8.24 20.72
CA LYS A 758 -13.09 9.41 20.37
C LYS A 758 -11.86 9.04 19.57
N ALA A 759 -11.41 9.96 18.73
CA ALA A 759 -10.11 9.97 18.09
C ALA A 759 -9.48 11.36 18.18
N TYR A 760 -8.16 11.40 18.08
CA TYR A 760 -7.35 12.56 18.38
C TYR A 760 -6.35 12.83 17.25
N GLN A 761 -6.24 14.09 16.83
CA GLN A 761 -5.29 14.51 15.80
C GLN A 761 -4.56 15.78 16.23
N ALA A 762 -3.23 15.76 16.15
CA ALA A 762 -2.38 16.92 16.40
C ALA A 762 -2.40 17.87 15.20
N ILE A 763 -2.69 19.14 15.44
CA ILE A 763 -2.68 20.20 14.42
C ILE A 763 -1.53 21.14 14.74
N MET A 764 -0.59 21.27 13.80
CA MET A 764 0.52 22.21 13.88
C MET A 764 0.36 23.25 12.77
N ILE A 765 0.50 24.53 13.12
CA ILE A 765 0.46 25.62 12.16
C ILE A 765 1.82 26.30 12.15
N ILE A 766 2.45 26.31 10.98
CA ILE A 766 3.76 26.90 10.76
C ILE A 766 3.64 28.20 9.94
N ASN A 767 4.46 29.19 10.27
CA ASN A 767 4.60 30.40 9.48
C ASN A 767 5.82 30.28 8.55
N PRO A 768 5.63 30.10 7.23
CA PRO A 768 6.75 29.90 6.30
C PRO A 768 7.70 31.11 6.19
N ASP A 769 7.29 32.31 6.64
CA ASP A 769 8.05 33.54 6.47
C ASP A 769 9.17 33.76 7.52
N THR A 770 9.39 32.84 8.47
CA THR A 770 10.36 33.02 9.56
C THR A 770 11.53 32.02 9.60
N VAL A 771 11.74 31.22 8.56
CA VAL A 771 12.90 30.30 8.52
C VAL A 771 14.16 31.03 8.01
N THR A 772 14.83 31.78 8.89
CA THR A 772 16.21 32.26 8.62
C THR A 772 17.20 31.12 8.85
N MET A 773 17.59 30.44 7.77
CA MET A 773 18.72 29.51 7.80
C MET A 773 20.03 30.31 7.83
N SER A 774 20.70 30.35 8.97
CA SER A 774 22.10 30.77 9.01
C SER A 774 22.98 29.55 8.69
N PRO A 775 23.98 29.66 7.81
CA PRO A 775 24.89 28.55 7.55
C PRO A 775 25.62 28.16 8.83
N LEU A 776 25.80 26.85 9.04
CA LEU A 776 26.75 26.31 10.02
C LEU A 776 28.15 26.84 9.65
N MET A 777 28.76 27.62 10.55
CA MET A 777 30.20 27.91 10.53
C MET A 777 30.95 26.81 11.25
#